data_AF-A0A523LQ39-F1
#
_entry.id   AF-A0A523LQ39-F1
#
_cell.length_a   1.000
_cell.length_b   1.000
_cell.length_c   1.000
_cell.angle_alpha   90.00
_cell.angle_beta   90.00
_cell.angle_gamma   90.00
#
_symmetry.space_group_name_H-M   'P 1'
#
loop_
_entity.id
_entity.type
_entity.pdbx_description
1 polymer ?
#
loop_
_entity_poly.entity_id
_entity_poly.type
_entity_poly.pdbx_seq_one_letter_code
_entity_poly.pdbx_strand_id
1 'polypeptide(L)'
;MWKLTSILAFFALAACGGERAGDAVTADASSEPEFSVSESGVKTKHVEGFGGVIAESYADSQEWWAEEELPNEDAPNIIIFLLDDVGFAQVGSFGALINTPNIDNLAANGLRFNNFHTTALCSPSRASLMAGRFPHSIGLGSHALTAMGFPGYNAIMPESAKSVANYLEAEGYVNYALGKWDHTPLHEISQVGPFDRWPSGEGFQHAYTFMAADVHQFVPVMWNDHTPEPYHKSVHLDQDLADRAIEWITGHKSIKPDLPFMMLWASGSMHSPHHAPDSYLDKYAGKFDQGWDVAREEILQRQKALGIIPADTHLTARIDEIPAWDSLPDRERQLYARQMEVFAAQMEWVDHQIGRVVAALERIGELDNTLIFVTSDNGASGEGGLAGTFNETYVLNGLQTPLEASLRHLDDWGRENTYPHYHAGWAMAGNTPFRYFKQSEHRGGQHDHLIVHWPDGIEAKGEIRSQYHHISDIAPTIMQAAGVQVPDVYHGVEQQPMDGVSMIYAFNDADAANRKQRQYYEMFGNRAIWSEGWKAVTLHANRMPWDVNVVLPFENDEWELYHVAEDFSESTNLAEENPGKLAEMIAMFDEEAWKYNVYPLYDDMIKRLGGQQGRLFGDQKEFVYYAPGAIRIAEKASAPVKNRAHSIETTIDLDGDEEGVIAAVGGMTGGYSMFIKDHRLYYDYNYLDGVHYILRSSPLPRGTTTLKFNFLKTHAFGGIGELYVNDEKVDQVEMPTMHISTYSLAETFDIGRDTGTQVSRLYTGIFKFDGSLDRVVFLLSDEVTDPANVPGIYR
;
A
#
# COMPACT_ATOMS: atom_id res chain seq x y z
N MET A 1 37.67 51.83 -31.17
CA MET A 1 39.12 51.56 -31.15
C MET A 1 39.34 50.08 -31.44
N TRP A 2 40.44 49.77 -32.13
CA TRP A 2 40.76 48.49 -32.77
C TRP A 2 41.05 47.32 -31.79
N LYS A 3 40.52 46.13 -32.14
CA LYS A 3 41.20 44.85 -32.46
C LYS A 3 42.44 44.36 -31.65
N LEU A 4 42.41 43.02 -31.46
CA LEU A 4 43.51 42.00 -31.48
C LEU A 4 44.03 41.38 -30.15
N THR A 5 43.66 40.10 -29.95
CA THR A 5 44.45 38.85 -29.75
C THR A 5 45.77 38.79 -28.97
N SER A 6 45.82 37.77 -28.08
CA SER A 6 46.83 36.68 -27.97
C SER A 6 47.95 36.68 -26.89
N ILE A 7 47.93 35.60 -26.08
CA ILE A 7 49.01 34.60 -25.84
C ILE A 7 49.96 34.69 -24.59
N LEU A 8 49.99 33.54 -23.85
CA LEU A 8 51.06 32.83 -23.09
C LEU A 8 51.62 33.30 -21.71
N ALA A 9 51.56 32.38 -20.72
CA ALA A 9 52.69 31.73 -20.00
C ALA A 9 52.78 31.80 -18.44
N PHE A 10 52.79 30.59 -17.85
CA PHE A 10 53.66 30.02 -16.79
C PHE A 10 53.41 30.17 -15.25
N PHE A 11 53.15 29.00 -14.63
CA PHE A 11 53.66 28.37 -13.38
C PHE A 11 53.58 29.04 -11.99
N ALA A 12 52.97 28.33 -11.01
CA ALA A 12 53.68 27.65 -9.90
C ALA A 12 52.72 26.87 -8.96
N LEU A 13 53.03 25.58 -8.74
CA LEU A 13 52.53 24.72 -7.66
C LEU A 13 53.30 24.97 -6.36
N ALA A 14 52.65 24.75 -5.20
CA ALA A 14 53.32 24.28 -3.99
C ALA A 14 52.39 23.33 -3.21
N ALA A 15 52.97 22.22 -2.78
CA ALA A 15 52.35 20.98 -2.29
C ALA A 15 52.43 20.83 -0.75
N CYS A 16 51.71 19.83 -0.22
CA CYS A 16 52.03 18.89 0.89
C CYS A 16 50.72 18.12 1.22
N GLY A 17 50.60 16.79 1.31
CA GLY A 17 51.52 15.65 1.38
C GLY A 17 51.00 14.66 2.44
N GLY A 18 50.81 13.36 2.09
CA GLY A 18 50.49 12.28 3.04
C GLY A 18 49.98 10.98 2.38
N GLU A 19 50.84 9.97 2.27
CA GLU A 19 50.71 8.70 1.50
C GLU A 19 50.22 7.47 2.30
N ARG A 20 49.71 6.46 1.57
CA ARG A 20 50.14 5.02 1.55
C ARG A 20 49.32 4.26 0.47
N ALA A 21 49.86 3.91 -0.71
CA ALA A 21 50.70 2.74 -1.10
C ALA A 21 49.91 1.40 -1.11
N GLY A 22 49.88 0.55 -2.13
CA GLY A 22 50.44 0.47 -3.50
C GLY A 22 49.52 -0.47 -4.32
N ASP A 23 49.48 -0.40 -5.65
CA ASP A 23 50.39 -1.16 -6.52
C ASP A 23 50.80 -0.39 -7.76
N ALA A 24 52.11 -0.39 -8.02
CA ALA A 24 52.70 0.13 -9.23
C ALA A 24 52.74 -0.99 -10.28
N VAL A 25 51.89 -0.89 -11.31
CA VAL A 25 52.22 -1.44 -12.63
C VAL A 25 52.89 -0.33 -13.41
N THR A 26 54.16 -0.57 -13.72
CA THR A 26 55.00 0.24 -14.59
C THR A 26 54.30 0.46 -15.93
N ALA A 27 53.92 1.71 -16.22
CA ALA A 27 53.49 2.13 -17.54
C ALA A 27 54.69 2.09 -18.48
N ASP A 28 54.82 1.00 -19.24
CA ASP A 28 55.62 1.00 -20.46
C ASP A 28 54.76 1.61 -21.57
N ALA A 29 55.23 2.73 -22.11
CA ALA A 29 54.57 3.47 -23.16
C ALA A 29 54.85 2.80 -24.52
N SER A 30 54.04 1.80 -24.84
CA SER A 30 53.68 1.49 -26.21
C SER A 30 52.17 1.36 -26.28
N SER A 31 51.46 2.48 -26.38
CA SER A 31 50.05 2.44 -26.79
C SER A 31 50.02 1.87 -28.20
N GLU A 32 49.67 0.59 -28.32
CA GLU A 32 49.29 0.03 -29.61
C GLU A 32 48.26 0.95 -30.24
N PRO A 33 48.33 1.23 -31.55
CA PRO A 33 47.36 2.10 -32.19
C PRO A 33 45.95 1.56 -31.92
N GLU A 34 45.01 2.45 -31.55
CA GLU A 34 43.57 2.12 -31.40
C GLU A 34 42.90 1.65 -32.71
N PHE A 35 43.69 1.33 -33.73
CA PHE A 35 43.25 0.93 -35.05
C PHE A 35 44.28 -0.03 -35.68
N SER A 36 43.79 -0.99 -36.45
CA SER A 36 44.55 -1.82 -37.38
C SER A 36 44.60 -1.17 -38.76
N VAL A 37 45.62 -1.49 -39.56
CA VAL A 37 45.72 -1.03 -40.96
C VAL A 37 45.81 -2.25 -41.86
N SER A 38 44.91 -2.37 -42.83
CA SER A 38 44.93 -3.47 -43.81
C SER A 38 46.09 -3.35 -44.80
N GLU A 39 46.38 -4.42 -45.55
CA GLU A 39 47.37 -4.39 -46.65
C GLU A 39 47.04 -3.35 -47.74
N SER A 40 45.77 -2.94 -47.87
CA SER A 40 45.31 -1.88 -48.78
C SER A 40 45.37 -0.47 -48.17
N GLY A 41 45.85 -0.32 -46.94
CA GLY A 41 46.05 0.98 -46.26
C GLY A 41 44.81 1.52 -45.54
N VAL A 42 43.74 0.73 -45.41
CA VAL A 42 42.51 1.13 -44.71
C VAL A 42 42.73 1.00 -43.20
N LYS A 43 42.46 2.06 -42.45
CA LYS A 43 42.47 2.03 -40.99
C LYS A 43 41.12 1.56 -40.45
N THR A 44 41.15 0.60 -39.54
CA THR A 44 39.96 0.03 -38.89
C THR A 44 40.10 0.04 -37.37
N LYS A 45 39.07 0.47 -36.63
CA LYS A 45 39.00 0.42 -35.17
C LYS A 45 37.94 -0.58 -34.74
N HIS A 46 38.30 -1.44 -33.78
CA HIS A 46 37.35 -2.24 -33.02
C HIS A 46 37.13 -1.57 -31.67
N VAL A 47 35.87 -1.50 -31.24
CA VAL A 47 35.48 -0.93 -29.95
C VAL A 47 34.92 -2.07 -29.11
N GLU A 48 35.34 -2.16 -27.84
CA GLU A 48 34.79 -3.15 -26.92
C GLU A 48 33.26 -3.02 -26.84
N GLY A 49 32.55 -4.15 -26.94
CA GLY A 49 31.09 -4.18 -27.01
C GLY A 49 30.47 -3.84 -28.37
N PHE A 50 31.26 -3.50 -29.40
CA PHE A 50 30.79 -3.31 -30.78
C PHE A 50 31.29 -4.44 -31.68
N GLY A 51 30.39 -5.33 -32.11
CA GLY A 51 30.72 -6.45 -33.00
C GLY A 51 31.04 -6.08 -34.45
N GLY A 52 30.96 -4.79 -34.80
CA GLY A 52 31.23 -4.28 -36.15
C GLY A 52 32.66 -3.80 -36.34
N VAL A 53 32.87 -3.01 -37.41
CA VAL A 53 34.16 -2.44 -37.78
C VAL A 53 33.99 -0.96 -38.13
N ILE A 54 34.80 -0.08 -37.54
CA ILE A 54 34.81 1.34 -37.87
C ILE A 54 36.00 1.63 -38.77
N ALA A 55 35.78 2.21 -39.96
CA ALA A 55 36.84 2.66 -40.86
C ALA A 55 36.72 4.14 -41.23
N GLU A 56 37.72 4.68 -41.96
CA GLU A 56 37.69 6.07 -42.44
C GLU A 56 36.53 6.34 -43.42
N SER A 57 36.06 5.33 -44.14
CA SER A 57 34.91 5.42 -45.03
C SER A 57 33.78 4.47 -44.60
N TYR A 58 32.54 4.84 -44.89
CA TYR A 58 31.38 3.97 -44.62
C TYR A 58 31.47 2.65 -45.40
N ALA A 59 32.01 2.68 -46.63
CA ALA A 59 32.16 1.48 -47.47
C ALA A 59 33.14 0.46 -46.89
N ASP A 60 34.08 0.91 -46.08
CA ASP A 60 35.07 0.07 -45.38
C ASP A 60 34.65 -0.24 -43.93
N SER A 61 33.51 0.28 -43.49
CA SER A 61 32.95 0.05 -42.16
C SER A 61 31.90 -1.07 -42.22
N GLN A 62 31.73 -1.75 -41.10
CA GLN A 62 30.65 -2.72 -40.89
C GLN A 62 29.84 -2.25 -39.68
N GLU A 63 28.58 -1.89 -39.94
CA GLU A 63 27.63 -1.67 -38.86
C GLU A 63 27.40 -2.97 -38.10
N TRP A 64 27.14 -2.81 -36.81
CA TRP A 64 26.68 -3.89 -35.96
C TRP A 64 25.73 -3.30 -34.94
N TRP A 65 24.66 -4.03 -34.69
CA TRP A 65 23.66 -3.70 -33.69
C TRP A 65 23.69 -4.85 -32.70
N ALA A 66 23.73 -4.54 -31.40
CA ALA A 66 23.60 -5.57 -30.37
C ALA A 66 22.26 -6.29 -30.56
N GLU A 67 22.27 -7.60 -30.41
CA GLU A 67 21.02 -8.36 -30.30
C GLU A 67 20.32 -7.90 -29.01
N GLU A 68 19.03 -7.59 -29.11
CA GLU A 68 18.23 -7.33 -27.91
C GLU A 68 18.10 -8.65 -27.14
N GLU A 69 18.39 -8.63 -25.84
CA GLU A 69 18.03 -9.74 -24.96
C GLU A 69 16.51 -9.78 -24.87
N LEU A 70 15.93 -10.90 -25.28
CA LEU A 70 14.50 -11.15 -25.28
C LEU A 70 14.21 -12.32 -24.35
N PRO A 71 13.05 -12.31 -23.66
CA PRO A 71 12.57 -13.47 -22.94
C PRO A 71 12.44 -14.68 -23.87
N ASN A 72 12.33 -15.87 -23.27
CA ASN A 72 12.03 -17.09 -24.01
C ASN A 72 10.76 -16.90 -24.87
N GLU A 73 10.75 -17.42 -26.10
CA GLU A 73 9.62 -17.28 -27.05
C GLU A 73 8.30 -17.82 -26.46
N ASP A 74 8.38 -18.82 -25.58
CA ASP A 74 7.24 -19.44 -24.91
C ASP A 74 6.84 -18.73 -23.59
N ALA A 75 7.50 -17.62 -23.22
CA ALA A 75 7.26 -16.96 -21.94
C ALA A 75 5.91 -16.22 -21.96
N PRO A 76 5.05 -16.40 -20.94
CA PRO A 76 3.72 -15.80 -20.94
C PRO A 76 3.75 -14.33 -20.54
N ASN A 77 2.74 -13.56 -20.96
CA ASN A 77 2.42 -12.34 -20.24
C ASN A 77 1.96 -12.70 -18.82
N ILE A 78 2.16 -11.82 -17.85
CA ILE A 78 1.78 -12.06 -16.45
C ILE A 78 0.88 -10.92 -15.99
N ILE A 79 -0.27 -11.24 -15.41
CA ILE A 79 -1.11 -10.26 -14.70
C ILE A 79 -1.45 -10.78 -13.31
N ILE A 80 -1.23 -9.95 -12.30
CA ILE A 80 -1.70 -10.19 -10.94
C ILE A 80 -2.78 -9.16 -10.64
N PHE A 81 -4.03 -9.61 -10.54
CA PHE A 81 -5.13 -8.83 -9.97
C PHE A 81 -5.12 -9.06 -8.46
N LEU A 82 -4.57 -8.10 -7.71
CA LEU A 82 -4.52 -8.13 -6.25
C LEU A 82 -5.65 -7.28 -5.69
N LEU A 83 -6.57 -7.93 -4.99
CA LEU A 83 -7.66 -7.30 -4.24
C LEU A 83 -7.18 -6.94 -2.83
N ASP A 84 -7.82 -5.96 -2.20
CA ASP A 84 -7.41 -5.39 -0.90
C ASP A 84 -8.51 -5.66 0.13
N ASP A 85 -8.24 -6.41 1.19
CA ASP A 85 -9.24 -6.78 2.23
C ASP A 85 -10.45 -7.61 1.74
N VAL A 86 -10.27 -8.49 0.74
CA VAL A 86 -11.34 -9.38 0.23
C VAL A 86 -11.24 -10.77 0.84
N GLY A 87 -12.18 -11.10 1.74
CA GLY A 87 -12.27 -12.40 2.37
C GLY A 87 -12.60 -13.55 1.41
N PHE A 88 -12.28 -14.78 1.84
CA PHE A 88 -12.50 -16.02 1.08
C PHE A 88 -13.91 -16.14 0.48
N ALA A 89 -14.94 -15.71 1.21
CA ALA A 89 -16.34 -15.81 0.81
C ALA A 89 -16.93 -14.51 0.23
N GLN A 90 -16.09 -13.63 -0.30
CA GLN A 90 -16.54 -12.40 -0.99
C GLN A 90 -16.39 -12.48 -2.52
N VAL A 91 -15.89 -13.61 -3.05
CA VAL A 91 -15.89 -13.95 -4.48
C VAL A 91 -16.92 -15.04 -4.79
N GLY A 92 -17.69 -14.87 -5.86
CA GLY A 92 -18.80 -15.75 -6.26
C GLY A 92 -18.39 -17.21 -6.43
N SER A 93 -17.26 -17.47 -7.08
CA SER A 93 -16.68 -18.81 -7.27
C SER A 93 -16.21 -19.48 -5.98
N PHE A 94 -16.23 -18.76 -4.86
CA PHE A 94 -15.94 -19.20 -3.49
C PHE A 94 -17.15 -19.05 -2.54
N GLY A 95 -18.36 -18.88 -3.10
CA GLY A 95 -19.63 -18.97 -2.37
C GLY A 95 -20.24 -17.65 -1.93
N ALA A 96 -19.72 -16.51 -2.40
CA ALA A 96 -20.21 -15.19 -2.00
C ALA A 96 -21.70 -14.93 -2.32
N LEU A 97 -22.25 -13.94 -1.63
CA LEU A 97 -23.57 -13.35 -1.92
C LEU A 97 -23.48 -12.20 -2.94
N ILE A 98 -22.26 -11.83 -3.32
CA ILE A 98 -21.94 -10.72 -4.23
C ILE A 98 -21.78 -11.26 -5.65
N ASN A 99 -22.15 -10.46 -6.66
CA ASN A 99 -22.01 -10.84 -8.06
C ASN A 99 -20.60 -10.49 -8.58
N THR A 100 -19.80 -11.49 -8.95
CA THR A 100 -18.45 -11.32 -9.52
C THR A 100 -18.27 -12.12 -10.83
N PRO A 101 -19.10 -11.88 -11.85
CA PRO A 101 -19.18 -12.75 -13.02
C PRO A 101 -17.89 -12.84 -13.85
N ASN A 102 -17.04 -11.81 -13.86
CA ASN A 102 -15.79 -11.83 -14.64
C ASN A 102 -14.70 -12.64 -13.95
N ILE A 103 -14.54 -12.44 -12.64
CA ILE A 103 -13.66 -13.26 -11.79
C ILE A 103 -14.14 -14.72 -11.80
N ASP A 104 -15.45 -14.95 -11.69
CA ASP A 104 -16.05 -16.29 -11.74
C ASP A 104 -15.79 -16.97 -13.11
N ASN A 105 -15.76 -16.19 -14.20
CA ASN A 105 -15.44 -16.72 -15.52
C ASN A 105 -13.95 -17.10 -15.66
N LEU A 106 -13.03 -16.31 -15.08
CA LEU A 106 -11.61 -16.71 -14.98
C LEU A 106 -11.47 -18.00 -14.18
N ALA A 107 -12.18 -18.11 -13.06
CA ALA A 107 -12.19 -19.32 -12.23
C ALA A 107 -12.74 -20.54 -12.98
N ALA A 108 -13.83 -20.38 -13.73
CA ALA A 108 -14.45 -21.44 -14.52
C ALA A 108 -13.57 -21.95 -15.68
N ASN A 109 -12.66 -21.10 -16.18
CA ASN A 109 -11.73 -21.45 -17.26
C ASN A 109 -10.28 -21.62 -16.78
N GLY A 110 -10.07 -21.68 -15.46
CA GLY A 110 -8.76 -21.87 -14.84
C GLY A 110 -8.84 -22.80 -13.65
N LEU A 111 -8.05 -22.50 -12.62
CA LEU A 111 -7.95 -23.23 -11.37
C LEU A 111 -8.45 -22.39 -10.21
N ARG A 112 -9.05 -23.05 -9.22
CA ARG A 112 -9.40 -22.46 -7.92
C ARG A 112 -8.57 -23.14 -6.84
N PHE A 113 -7.67 -22.41 -6.20
CA PHE A 113 -6.97 -22.88 -5.01
C PHE A 113 -7.80 -22.54 -3.79
N ASN A 114 -8.21 -23.56 -3.04
CA ASN A 114 -9.04 -23.42 -1.84
C ASN A 114 -8.24 -23.54 -0.54
N ASN A 115 -6.91 -23.63 -0.62
CA ASN A 115 -5.98 -23.76 0.51
C ASN A 115 -4.76 -22.83 0.30
N PHE A 116 -5.04 -21.65 -0.25
CA PHE A 116 -4.07 -20.58 -0.45
C PHE A 116 -4.12 -19.60 0.72
N HIS A 117 -2.96 -19.10 1.11
CA HIS A 117 -2.84 -18.22 2.24
C HIS A 117 -1.98 -17.00 1.91
N THR A 118 -2.23 -15.93 2.63
CA THR A 118 -1.46 -14.69 2.60
C THR A 118 -0.89 -14.43 3.99
N THR A 119 -0.30 -13.26 4.21
CA THR A 119 -0.08 -12.77 5.57
C THR A 119 -1.38 -12.13 6.08
N ALA A 120 -1.50 -11.88 7.38
CA ALA A 120 -2.70 -11.22 7.90
C ALA A 120 -2.76 -9.69 7.63
N LEU A 121 -1.92 -9.11 6.76
CA LEU A 121 -1.88 -7.67 6.48
C LEU A 121 -1.33 -7.30 5.09
N CYS A 122 -1.76 -6.17 4.56
CA CYS A 122 -1.46 -5.65 3.23
C CYS A 122 0.03 -5.53 2.88
N SER A 123 0.80 -4.63 3.53
CA SER A 123 2.21 -4.39 3.17
C SER A 123 3.06 -5.67 3.20
N PRO A 124 2.98 -6.50 4.25
CA PRO A 124 3.75 -7.75 4.33
C PRO A 124 3.38 -8.75 3.23
N SER A 125 2.09 -8.89 2.89
CA SER A 125 1.63 -9.72 1.78
C SER A 125 2.14 -9.23 0.43
N ARG A 126 2.06 -7.91 0.17
CA ARG A 126 2.51 -7.28 -1.08
C ARG A 126 4.01 -7.42 -1.30
N ALA A 127 4.81 -7.19 -0.25
CA ALA A 127 6.25 -7.40 -0.32
C ALA A 127 6.62 -8.89 -0.48
N SER A 128 5.93 -9.78 0.24
CA SER A 128 6.16 -11.23 0.14
C SER A 128 5.80 -11.79 -1.24
N LEU A 129 4.71 -11.30 -1.83
CA LEU A 129 4.27 -11.59 -3.20
C LEU A 129 5.36 -11.26 -4.21
N MET A 130 5.90 -10.03 -4.14
CA MET A 130 6.92 -9.56 -5.08
C MET A 130 8.26 -10.25 -4.86
N ALA A 131 8.69 -10.47 -3.61
CA ALA A 131 10.00 -11.05 -3.31
C ALA A 131 10.04 -12.59 -3.38
N GLY A 132 8.89 -13.27 -3.34
CA GLY A 132 8.84 -14.73 -3.23
C GLY A 132 9.41 -15.29 -1.92
N ARG A 133 9.42 -14.46 -0.87
CA ARG A 133 10.11 -14.70 0.40
C ARG A 133 9.21 -14.32 1.57
N PHE A 134 9.50 -14.85 2.76
CA PHE A 134 8.70 -14.54 3.93
C PHE A 134 8.89 -13.08 4.38
N PRO A 135 7.85 -12.43 4.92
CA PRO A 135 7.88 -10.99 5.21
C PRO A 135 9.01 -10.58 6.18
N HIS A 136 9.27 -11.36 7.22
CA HIS A 136 10.35 -11.10 8.18
C HIS A 136 11.75 -11.37 7.59
N SER A 137 11.88 -12.22 6.56
CA SER A 137 13.15 -12.41 5.83
C SER A 137 13.58 -11.17 5.05
N ILE A 138 12.65 -10.26 4.77
CA ILE A 138 12.84 -9.07 3.93
C ILE A 138 12.54 -7.75 4.66
N GLY A 139 12.44 -7.77 5.99
CA GLY A 139 12.24 -6.57 6.80
C GLY A 139 10.81 -6.03 6.86
N LEU A 140 9.85 -6.74 6.27
CA LEU A 140 8.44 -6.36 6.18
C LEU A 140 7.55 -7.27 7.05
N GLY A 141 8.03 -7.72 8.22
CA GLY A 141 7.23 -8.50 9.19
C GLY A 141 5.97 -7.81 9.73
N SER A 142 5.69 -6.57 9.30
CA SER A 142 4.51 -5.77 9.65
C SER A 142 4.41 -4.58 8.68
N HIS A 143 3.37 -3.76 8.79
CA HIS A 143 3.23 -2.56 7.98
C HIS A 143 4.43 -1.62 8.09
N ALA A 144 4.89 -1.08 6.95
CA ALA A 144 5.97 -0.07 6.89
C ALA A 144 5.76 1.14 7.81
N LEU A 145 4.51 1.50 8.12
CA LEU A 145 4.14 2.55 9.09
C LEU A 145 4.65 2.26 10.51
N THR A 146 4.72 0.98 10.86
CA THR A 146 5.05 0.50 12.20
C THR A 146 6.48 -0.03 12.27
N ALA A 147 7.34 0.29 11.30
CA ALA A 147 8.68 -0.26 11.21
C ALA A 147 9.48 -0.15 12.53
N MET A 148 10.46 -1.04 12.71
CA MET A 148 11.37 -1.06 13.86
C MET A 148 12.80 -1.20 13.37
N GLY A 149 13.80 -0.81 14.17
CA GLY A 149 15.22 -0.92 13.77
C GLY A 149 15.77 -2.35 13.65
N PHE A 150 14.93 -3.39 13.66
CA PHE A 150 15.35 -4.80 13.59
C PHE A 150 15.29 -5.32 12.16
N PRO A 151 16.18 -6.25 11.75
CA PRO A 151 16.23 -6.76 10.38
C PRO A 151 14.91 -7.29 9.83
N GLY A 152 14.06 -7.91 10.67
CA GLY A 152 12.76 -8.43 10.24
C GLY A 152 11.62 -7.40 10.14
N TYR A 153 11.83 -6.16 10.58
CA TYR A 153 10.77 -5.15 10.72
C TYR A 153 11.16 -3.74 10.27
N ASN A 154 12.34 -3.55 9.67
CA ASN A 154 12.87 -2.23 9.35
C ASN A 154 12.24 -1.55 8.13
N ALA A 155 11.32 -2.23 7.44
CA ALA A 155 10.72 -1.82 6.18
C ALA A 155 11.74 -1.54 5.08
N ILE A 156 12.91 -2.19 5.16
CA ILE A 156 13.98 -2.05 4.18
C ILE A 156 14.27 -3.44 3.64
N MET A 157 13.77 -3.70 2.43
CA MET A 157 14.07 -4.92 1.71
C MET A 157 15.59 -5.01 1.46
N PRO A 158 16.25 -6.13 1.82
CA PRO A 158 17.68 -6.27 1.62
C PRO A 158 18.01 -6.44 0.13
N GLU A 159 19.18 -5.95 -0.28
CA GLU A 159 19.67 -6.07 -1.68
C GLU A 159 19.83 -7.52 -2.17
N SER A 160 19.89 -8.49 -1.24
CA SER A 160 19.89 -9.92 -1.52
C SER A 160 18.51 -10.49 -1.86
N ALA A 161 17.44 -9.68 -1.79
CA ALA A 161 16.06 -10.11 -1.92
C ALA A 161 15.27 -9.28 -2.93
N LYS A 162 15.79 -9.18 -4.17
CA LYS A 162 15.09 -8.45 -5.23
C LYS A 162 13.75 -9.08 -5.60
N SER A 163 12.87 -8.25 -6.14
CA SER A 163 11.54 -8.64 -6.56
C SER A 163 11.60 -9.56 -7.79
N VAL A 164 10.51 -10.30 -8.03
CA VAL A 164 10.30 -11.04 -9.27
C VAL A 164 10.36 -10.13 -10.50
N ALA A 165 9.86 -8.89 -10.39
CA ALA A 165 9.90 -7.93 -11.49
C ALA A 165 11.35 -7.51 -11.83
N ASN A 166 12.24 -7.33 -10.85
CA ASN A 166 13.67 -7.06 -11.14
C ASN A 166 14.32 -8.19 -11.96
N TYR A 167 13.99 -9.45 -11.65
CA TYR A 167 14.55 -10.58 -12.39
C TYR A 167 13.92 -10.72 -13.78
N LEU A 168 12.62 -10.46 -13.93
CA LEU A 168 11.97 -10.45 -15.24
C LEU A 168 12.47 -9.31 -16.13
N GLU A 169 12.68 -8.12 -15.57
CA GLU A 169 13.26 -6.97 -16.28
C GLU A 169 14.65 -7.32 -16.84
N ALA A 170 15.47 -8.01 -16.05
CA ALA A 170 16.81 -8.44 -16.48
C ALA A 170 16.78 -9.44 -17.65
N GLU A 171 15.66 -10.13 -17.87
CA GLU A 171 15.44 -11.04 -19.00
C GLU A 171 14.66 -10.37 -20.15
N GLY A 172 14.38 -9.07 -20.05
CA GLY A 172 13.78 -8.27 -21.12
C GLY A 172 12.27 -7.99 -20.98
N TYR A 173 11.61 -8.43 -19.91
CA TYR A 173 10.21 -8.03 -19.68
C TYR A 173 10.07 -6.52 -19.48
N VAL A 174 8.91 -5.99 -19.88
CA VAL A 174 8.44 -4.68 -19.42
C VAL A 174 7.38 -4.88 -18.35
N ASN A 175 7.60 -4.26 -17.19
CA ASN A 175 6.80 -4.45 -16.00
C ASN A 175 6.02 -3.17 -15.67
N TYR A 176 4.73 -3.33 -15.37
CA TYR A 176 3.78 -2.26 -15.07
C TYR A 176 3.19 -2.43 -13.67
N ALA A 177 3.18 -1.37 -12.87
CA ALA A 177 2.50 -1.34 -11.57
C ALA A 177 1.30 -0.37 -11.60
N LEU A 178 0.13 -0.84 -11.18
CA LEU A 178 -1.11 -0.06 -11.15
C LEU A 178 -1.77 -0.18 -9.77
N GLY A 179 -2.17 0.95 -9.20
CA GLY A 179 -2.96 1.03 -7.96
C GLY A 179 -2.13 1.02 -6.68
N LYS A 180 -2.50 0.22 -5.67
CA LYS A 180 -1.92 0.27 -4.32
C LYS A 180 -0.52 -0.35 -4.26
N TRP A 181 0.47 0.42 -3.81
CA TRP A 181 1.84 -0.08 -3.57
C TRP A 181 2.09 -0.48 -2.11
N ASP A 182 1.94 0.46 -1.18
CA ASP A 182 1.81 0.25 0.27
C ASP A 182 2.90 -0.55 1.02
N HIS A 183 4.14 -0.57 0.52
CA HIS A 183 5.28 -1.11 1.31
C HIS A 183 6.55 -0.23 1.25
N THR A 184 6.43 0.98 0.69
CA THR A 184 7.47 2.01 0.82
C THR A 184 7.37 2.67 2.20
N PRO A 185 8.49 2.87 2.91
CA PRO A 185 8.50 3.69 4.12
C PRO A 185 7.97 5.10 3.84
N LEU A 186 6.95 5.57 4.59
CA LEU A 186 6.25 6.83 4.26
C LEU A 186 7.17 8.06 4.08
N HIS A 187 8.29 8.10 4.80
CA HIS A 187 9.23 9.21 4.73
C HIS A 187 10.04 9.27 3.44
N GLU A 188 10.03 8.19 2.66
CA GLU A 188 10.63 8.13 1.32
C GLU A 188 9.61 8.41 0.21
N ILE A 189 8.32 8.52 0.57
CA ILE A 189 7.27 8.90 -0.38
C ILE A 189 7.34 10.41 -0.60
N SER A 190 8.18 10.80 -1.54
CA SER A 190 8.35 12.18 -1.97
C SER A 190 8.92 12.26 -3.40
N GLN A 191 8.90 13.45 -3.97
CA GLN A 191 9.49 13.73 -5.28
C GLN A 191 11.03 13.63 -5.31
N VAL A 192 11.71 13.43 -4.17
CA VAL A 192 13.18 13.48 -4.07
C VAL A 192 13.87 12.12 -3.98
N GLY A 193 13.12 11.03 -3.80
CA GLY A 193 13.68 9.68 -3.67
C GLY A 193 13.96 9.24 -2.23
N PRO A 194 14.65 8.10 -2.04
CA PRO A 194 15.65 7.49 -2.95
C PRO A 194 15.12 6.57 -4.07
N PHE A 195 13.81 6.34 -4.18
CA PHE A 195 13.17 5.51 -5.22
C PHE A 195 13.54 4.01 -5.25
N ASP A 196 14.47 3.55 -4.40
CA ASP A 196 14.87 2.13 -4.34
C ASP A 196 13.74 1.18 -3.87
N ARG A 197 12.78 1.68 -3.08
CA ARG A 197 11.62 0.94 -2.54
C ARG A 197 10.29 1.38 -3.16
N TRP A 198 10.39 2.10 -4.27
CA TRP A 198 9.26 2.43 -5.13
C TRP A 198 9.14 1.35 -6.21
N PRO A 199 8.04 1.29 -6.98
CA PRO A 199 7.93 0.36 -8.09
C PRO A 199 9.16 0.35 -9.01
N SER A 200 9.73 1.54 -9.30
CA SER A 200 10.94 1.67 -10.11
C SER A 200 12.18 0.96 -9.54
N GLY A 201 12.36 0.98 -8.22
CA GLY A 201 13.47 0.29 -7.56
C GLY A 201 13.25 -1.22 -7.46
N GLU A 202 12.00 -1.65 -7.58
CA GLU A 202 11.58 -3.04 -7.57
C GLU A 202 11.28 -3.58 -8.98
N GLY A 203 11.83 -2.96 -10.02
CA GLY A 203 11.86 -3.52 -11.37
C GLY A 203 10.63 -3.23 -12.23
N PHE A 204 9.80 -2.26 -11.83
CA PHE A 204 8.69 -1.76 -12.64
C PHE A 204 9.13 -0.50 -13.40
N GLN A 205 9.26 -0.60 -14.73
CA GLN A 205 9.63 0.55 -15.56
C GLN A 205 8.51 1.61 -15.68
N HIS A 206 7.27 1.24 -15.37
CA HIS A 206 6.11 2.13 -15.40
C HIS A 206 5.21 1.91 -14.18
N ALA A 207 4.80 3.00 -13.53
CA ALA A 207 3.92 2.96 -12.38
C ALA A 207 2.84 4.04 -12.45
N TYR A 208 1.59 3.65 -12.15
CA TYR A 208 0.50 4.57 -11.85
C TYR A 208 -0.15 4.13 -10.56
N THR A 209 0.39 4.61 -9.44
CA THR A 209 0.16 4.04 -8.12
C THR A 209 -0.21 5.10 -7.09
N PHE A 210 -0.93 4.70 -6.05
CA PHE A 210 -0.93 5.43 -4.79
C PHE A 210 -0.06 4.67 -3.80
N MET A 211 0.64 5.43 -2.96
CA MET A 211 1.70 4.88 -2.09
C MET A 211 1.23 4.69 -0.65
N ALA A 212 0.06 5.22 -0.30
CA ALA A 212 -0.57 5.10 1.01
C ALA A 212 -1.29 3.75 1.19
N ALA A 213 -1.76 3.50 2.42
CA ALA A 213 -2.48 2.30 2.80
C ALA A 213 -3.92 2.25 2.26
N ASP A 214 -4.52 3.40 2.01
CA ASP A 214 -5.88 3.56 1.48
C ASP A 214 -5.90 4.70 0.44
N VAL A 215 -7.06 4.94 -0.17
CA VAL A 215 -7.25 6.07 -1.09
C VAL A 215 -8.73 6.42 -1.29
N HIS A 216 -9.03 7.72 -1.42
CA HIS A 216 -10.36 8.17 -1.81
C HIS A 216 -10.67 7.82 -3.27
N GLN A 217 -11.57 6.86 -3.51
CA GLN A 217 -11.83 6.31 -4.86
C GLN A 217 -12.34 7.33 -5.90
N PHE A 218 -12.92 8.47 -5.49
CA PHE A 218 -13.37 9.52 -6.43
C PHE A 218 -12.38 10.70 -6.56
N VAL A 219 -11.43 10.84 -5.63
CA VAL A 219 -10.46 11.94 -5.59
C VAL A 219 -9.09 11.34 -5.21
N PRO A 220 -8.56 10.44 -6.04
CA PRO A 220 -7.40 9.66 -5.64
C PRO A 220 -6.10 10.48 -5.68
N VAL A 221 -5.24 10.23 -4.69
CA VAL A 221 -3.89 10.84 -4.59
C VAL A 221 -2.89 9.91 -5.27
N MET A 222 -2.75 10.06 -6.58
CA MET A 222 -1.92 9.19 -7.43
C MET A 222 -0.54 9.77 -7.74
N TRP A 223 0.39 8.87 -8.04
CA TRP A 223 1.70 9.10 -8.63
C TRP A 223 1.76 8.42 -10.00
N ASN A 224 2.42 9.07 -10.94
CA ASN A 224 2.78 8.52 -12.24
C ASN A 224 4.30 8.51 -12.30
N ASP A 225 4.85 7.32 -12.14
CA ASP A 225 6.24 7.08 -11.75
C ASP A 225 6.61 7.89 -10.49
N HIS A 226 7.48 8.89 -10.62
CA HIS A 226 7.91 9.75 -9.50
C HIS A 226 7.23 11.11 -9.48
N THR A 227 6.28 11.35 -10.39
CA THR A 227 5.59 12.62 -10.53
C THR A 227 4.19 12.52 -9.91
N PRO A 228 3.80 13.43 -9.00
CA PRO A 228 2.44 13.44 -8.50
C PRO A 228 1.44 13.76 -9.62
N GLU A 229 0.37 13.00 -9.70
CA GLU A 229 -0.69 13.26 -10.67
C GLU A 229 -1.47 14.51 -10.30
N PRO A 230 -1.87 15.32 -11.32
CA PRO A 230 -2.74 16.47 -11.10
C PRO A 230 -4.05 16.07 -10.43
N TYR A 231 -4.56 16.94 -9.56
CA TYR A 231 -5.89 16.80 -8.99
C TYR A 231 -6.94 16.67 -10.09
N HIS A 232 -7.77 15.63 -9.96
CA HIS A 232 -8.95 15.43 -10.78
C HIS A 232 -9.98 14.62 -10.01
N LYS A 233 -11.24 14.68 -10.45
CA LYS A 233 -12.29 13.80 -9.95
C LYS A 233 -12.42 12.61 -10.89
N SER A 234 -12.36 11.41 -10.33
CA SER A 234 -12.62 10.16 -11.03
C SER A 234 -14.09 9.78 -10.93
N VAL A 235 -14.57 8.98 -11.88
CA VAL A 235 -15.82 8.22 -11.68
C VAL A 235 -15.62 7.20 -10.57
N HIS A 236 -14.46 6.55 -10.56
CA HIS A 236 -13.97 5.61 -9.57
C HIS A 236 -12.55 5.17 -9.99
N LEU A 237 -11.59 5.13 -9.05
CA LEU A 237 -10.18 4.81 -9.34
C LEU A 237 -9.99 3.49 -10.13
N ASP A 238 -10.67 2.40 -9.78
CA ASP A 238 -10.54 1.14 -10.56
C ASP A 238 -10.87 1.28 -12.05
N GLN A 239 -11.70 2.25 -12.44
CA GLN A 239 -11.92 2.54 -13.86
C GLN A 239 -10.68 3.15 -14.50
N ASP A 240 -10.04 4.10 -13.81
CA ASP A 240 -8.79 4.72 -14.26
C ASP A 240 -7.67 3.67 -14.35
N LEU A 241 -7.60 2.74 -13.38
CA LEU A 241 -6.66 1.63 -13.41
C LEU A 241 -6.91 0.69 -14.59
N ALA A 242 -8.16 0.33 -14.88
CA ALA A 242 -8.50 -0.49 -16.04
C ALA A 242 -8.24 0.24 -17.37
N ASP A 243 -8.55 1.53 -17.45
CA ASP A 243 -8.27 2.36 -18.62
C ASP A 243 -6.77 2.39 -18.91
N ARG A 244 -5.95 2.63 -17.87
CA ARG A 244 -4.49 2.63 -17.98
C ARG A 244 -3.92 1.25 -18.33
N ALA A 245 -4.44 0.18 -17.73
CA ALA A 245 -4.03 -1.19 -18.06
C ALA A 245 -4.28 -1.51 -19.54
N ILE A 246 -5.47 -1.19 -20.06
CA ILE A 246 -5.83 -1.41 -21.47
C ILE A 246 -4.95 -0.57 -22.39
N GLU A 247 -4.69 0.69 -22.05
CA GLU A 247 -3.78 1.57 -22.80
C GLU A 247 -2.37 0.97 -22.87
N TRP A 248 -1.78 0.59 -21.74
CA TRP A 248 -0.43 0.03 -21.69
C TRP A 248 -0.32 -1.31 -22.39
N ILE A 249 -1.26 -2.23 -22.19
CA ILE A 249 -1.27 -3.55 -22.86
C ILE A 249 -1.36 -3.38 -24.37
N THR A 250 -2.32 -2.57 -24.84
CA THR A 250 -2.52 -2.39 -26.29
C THR A 250 -1.40 -1.61 -26.94
N GLY A 251 -0.81 -0.62 -26.25
CA GLY A 251 0.38 0.10 -26.69
C GLY A 251 1.60 -0.82 -26.78
N HIS A 252 1.85 -1.61 -25.73
CA HIS A 252 2.93 -2.60 -25.67
C HIS A 252 2.86 -3.53 -26.88
N LYS A 253 1.72 -4.22 -27.06
CA LYS A 253 1.56 -5.21 -28.13
C LYS A 253 1.51 -4.61 -29.53
N SER A 254 1.18 -3.32 -29.67
CA SER A 254 1.27 -2.64 -30.97
C SER A 254 2.70 -2.30 -31.38
N ILE A 255 3.61 -2.10 -30.42
CA ILE A 255 5.00 -1.67 -30.66
C ILE A 255 5.96 -2.85 -30.64
N LYS A 256 5.82 -3.75 -29.67
CA LYS A 256 6.61 -4.97 -29.49
C LYS A 256 5.67 -6.16 -29.28
N PRO A 257 5.05 -6.71 -30.35
CA PRO A 257 4.02 -7.76 -30.23
C PRO A 257 4.54 -9.04 -29.56
N ASP A 258 5.78 -9.42 -29.86
CA ASP A 258 6.40 -10.66 -29.37
C ASP A 258 7.02 -10.50 -27.97
N LEU A 259 7.07 -9.28 -27.43
CA LEU A 259 7.61 -9.06 -26.09
C LEU A 259 6.53 -9.34 -25.04
N PRO A 260 6.82 -10.11 -23.97
CA PRO A 260 5.90 -10.29 -22.87
C PRO A 260 5.99 -9.13 -21.87
N PHE A 261 4.94 -8.99 -21.07
CA PHE A 261 4.90 -8.01 -19.98
C PHE A 261 4.47 -8.66 -18.66
N MET A 262 4.85 -8.02 -17.55
CA MET A 262 4.25 -8.26 -16.24
C MET A 262 3.40 -7.05 -15.84
N MET A 263 2.22 -7.30 -15.28
CA MET A 263 1.39 -6.25 -14.70
C MET A 263 0.94 -6.63 -13.29
N LEU A 264 1.25 -5.79 -12.31
CA LEU A 264 0.58 -5.79 -11.02
C LEU A 264 -0.58 -4.80 -11.10
N TRP A 265 -1.82 -5.30 -11.05
CA TRP A 265 -3.03 -4.50 -10.92
C TRP A 265 -3.56 -4.68 -9.51
N ALA A 266 -3.20 -3.76 -8.62
CA ALA A 266 -3.54 -3.82 -7.20
C ALA A 266 -4.64 -2.80 -6.89
N SER A 267 -5.88 -3.24 -6.77
CA SER A 267 -6.99 -2.34 -6.45
C SER A 267 -6.78 -1.67 -5.09
N GLY A 268 -7.28 -0.44 -4.96
CA GLY A 268 -7.47 0.20 -3.65
C GLY A 268 -8.88 0.00 -3.08
N SER A 269 -9.75 -0.69 -3.81
CA SER A 269 -11.11 -0.98 -3.39
C SER A 269 -11.17 -2.18 -2.47
N MET A 270 -12.28 -2.26 -1.72
CA MET A 270 -12.58 -3.25 -0.68
C MET A 270 -11.85 -3.00 0.64
N HIS A 271 -10.69 -2.34 0.61
CA HIS A 271 -10.25 -1.50 1.71
C HIS A 271 -11.22 -0.31 1.88
N SER A 272 -11.24 0.27 3.07
CA SER A 272 -11.84 1.59 3.26
C SER A 272 -11.13 2.63 2.37
N PRO A 273 -11.84 3.65 1.89
CA PRO A 273 -13.27 3.85 1.99
C PRO A 273 -14.06 2.96 1.01
N HIS A 274 -15.16 2.36 1.49
CA HIS A 274 -16.06 1.58 0.65
C HIS A 274 -16.90 2.50 -0.24
N HIS A 275 -16.46 2.72 -1.48
CA HIS A 275 -17.07 3.65 -2.43
C HIS A 275 -17.58 2.94 -3.67
N ALA A 276 -18.83 3.16 -4.05
CA ALA A 276 -19.35 2.62 -5.30
C ALA A 276 -19.89 3.74 -6.18
N PRO A 277 -19.74 3.67 -7.51
CA PRO A 277 -20.37 4.63 -8.39
C PRO A 277 -21.89 4.55 -8.27
N ASP A 278 -22.55 5.69 -8.45
CA ASP A 278 -24.01 5.83 -8.35
C ASP A 278 -24.80 4.79 -9.15
N SER A 279 -24.28 4.38 -10.31
CA SER A 279 -24.89 3.38 -11.18
C SER A 279 -24.94 1.96 -10.60
N TYR A 280 -24.22 1.70 -9.50
CA TYR A 280 -24.15 0.41 -8.82
C TYR A 280 -24.78 0.42 -7.41
N LEU A 281 -24.82 1.58 -6.73
CA LEU A 281 -25.24 1.70 -5.32
C LEU A 281 -26.62 1.11 -4.99
N ASP A 282 -27.55 1.13 -5.94
CA ASP A 282 -28.93 0.65 -5.73
C ASP A 282 -29.11 -0.84 -6.09
N LYS A 283 -28.12 -1.49 -6.71
CA LYS A 283 -28.21 -2.90 -7.16
C LYS A 283 -28.37 -3.89 -6.00
N TYR A 284 -27.97 -3.50 -4.81
CA TYR A 284 -27.94 -4.36 -3.63
C TYR A 284 -28.97 -4.01 -2.56
N ALA A 285 -29.82 -3.01 -2.78
CA ALA A 285 -30.84 -2.59 -1.82
C ALA A 285 -31.69 -3.78 -1.32
N GLY A 286 -31.69 -4.01 -0.01
CA GLY A 286 -32.40 -5.06 0.70
C GLY A 286 -31.80 -6.47 0.57
N LYS A 287 -30.68 -6.66 -0.13
CA LYS A 287 -30.06 -7.99 -0.33
C LYS A 287 -29.28 -8.52 0.88
N PHE A 288 -29.09 -7.66 1.89
CA PHE A 288 -28.34 -7.96 3.11
C PHE A 288 -29.17 -7.77 4.40
N ASP A 289 -30.49 -7.61 4.28
CA ASP A 289 -31.41 -7.43 5.43
C ASP A 289 -31.46 -8.65 6.38
N GLN A 290 -31.10 -9.82 5.86
CA GLN A 290 -30.99 -11.07 6.62
C GLN A 290 -29.85 -11.07 7.64
N GLY A 291 -28.86 -10.18 7.47
CA GLY A 291 -27.74 -10.06 8.40
C GLY A 291 -26.66 -11.14 8.28
N TRP A 292 -25.57 -10.91 9.01
CA TRP A 292 -24.38 -11.75 8.94
C TRP A 292 -24.59 -13.18 9.43
N ASP A 293 -25.45 -13.44 10.44
CA ASP A 293 -25.65 -14.80 10.95
C ASP A 293 -26.27 -15.70 9.87
N VAL A 294 -27.35 -15.25 9.23
CA VAL A 294 -28.00 -15.97 8.12
C VAL A 294 -27.09 -16.02 6.89
N ALA A 295 -26.40 -14.91 6.57
CA ALA A 295 -25.47 -14.87 5.45
C ALA A 295 -24.38 -15.94 5.58
N ARG A 296 -23.80 -16.15 6.76
CA ARG A 296 -22.80 -17.20 7.01
C ARG A 296 -23.33 -18.59 6.73
N GLU A 297 -24.56 -18.88 7.13
CA GLU A 297 -25.21 -20.17 6.84
C GLU A 297 -25.43 -20.36 5.33
N GLU A 298 -25.96 -19.34 4.64
CA GLU A 298 -26.18 -19.37 3.19
C GLU A 298 -24.88 -19.55 2.41
N ILE A 299 -23.83 -18.81 2.78
CA ILE A 299 -22.51 -18.90 2.18
C ILE A 299 -21.93 -20.30 2.35
N LEU A 300 -21.98 -20.88 3.55
CA LEU A 300 -21.50 -22.25 3.77
C LEU A 300 -22.23 -23.25 2.86
N GLN A 301 -23.56 -23.12 2.72
CA GLN A 301 -24.32 -24.00 1.83
C GLN A 301 -23.90 -23.84 0.36
N ARG A 302 -23.65 -22.60 -0.09
CA ARG A 302 -23.12 -22.34 -1.44
C ARG A 302 -21.73 -22.92 -1.63
N GLN A 303 -20.83 -22.75 -0.67
CA GLN A 303 -19.49 -23.32 -0.71
C GLN A 303 -19.51 -24.84 -0.83
N LYS A 304 -20.34 -25.51 -0.02
CA LYS A 304 -20.55 -26.97 -0.12
C LYS A 304 -21.13 -27.38 -1.47
N ALA A 305 -22.10 -26.64 -1.98
CA ALA A 305 -22.70 -26.92 -3.28
C ALA A 305 -21.72 -26.74 -4.45
N LEU A 306 -20.80 -25.79 -4.35
CA LEU A 306 -19.71 -25.56 -5.31
C LEU A 306 -18.58 -26.59 -5.20
N GLY A 307 -18.52 -27.35 -4.10
CA GLY A 307 -17.41 -28.25 -3.78
C GLY A 307 -16.11 -27.52 -3.43
N ILE A 308 -16.14 -26.19 -3.21
CA ILE A 308 -14.95 -25.39 -2.90
C ILE A 308 -14.42 -25.66 -1.48
N ILE A 309 -15.26 -26.23 -0.61
CA ILE A 309 -14.90 -26.73 0.71
C ILE A 309 -15.41 -28.18 0.89
N PRO A 310 -14.85 -28.98 1.82
CA PRO A 310 -15.37 -30.29 2.17
C PRO A 310 -16.85 -30.28 2.60
N ALA A 311 -17.61 -31.32 2.24
CA ALA A 311 -19.06 -31.38 2.49
C ALA A 311 -19.41 -31.44 3.99
N ASP A 312 -18.51 -31.96 4.81
CA ASP A 312 -18.60 -32.06 6.26
C ASP A 312 -18.08 -30.81 7.00
N THR A 313 -17.56 -29.81 6.29
CA THR A 313 -17.09 -28.55 6.91
C THR A 313 -18.13 -27.96 7.86
N HIS A 314 -17.72 -27.61 9.07
CA HIS A 314 -18.57 -26.99 10.07
C HIS A 314 -18.46 -25.46 10.00
N LEU A 315 -19.56 -24.77 10.32
CA LEU A 315 -19.48 -23.32 10.51
C LEU A 315 -18.85 -23.05 11.88
N THR A 316 -17.84 -22.20 11.92
CA THR A 316 -17.26 -21.75 13.19
C THR A 316 -18.26 -20.94 14.00
N ALA A 317 -18.16 -21.02 15.33
CA ALA A 317 -18.97 -20.19 16.21
C ALA A 317 -18.78 -18.70 15.91
N ARG A 318 -19.84 -17.90 16.12
CA ARG A 318 -19.71 -16.44 16.10
C ARG A 318 -18.72 -16.03 17.19
N ILE A 319 -17.86 -15.07 16.91
CA ILE A 319 -16.95 -14.53 17.91
C ILE A 319 -17.74 -13.76 18.98
N ASP A 320 -17.31 -13.81 20.22
CA ASP A 320 -18.11 -13.33 21.36
C ASP A 320 -18.36 -11.82 21.34
N GLU A 321 -17.46 -11.05 20.73
CA GLU A 321 -17.55 -9.60 20.58
C GLU A 321 -18.61 -9.17 19.56
N ILE A 322 -19.01 -10.05 18.63
CA ILE A 322 -20.00 -9.71 17.61
C ILE A 322 -21.41 -10.08 18.11
N PRO A 323 -22.31 -9.08 18.24
CA PRO A 323 -23.69 -9.36 18.61
C PRO A 323 -24.41 -10.21 17.55
N ALA A 324 -25.41 -10.99 17.99
CA ALA A 324 -26.32 -11.65 17.05
C ALA A 324 -27.10 -10.59 16.27
N TRP A 325 -27.27 -10.77 14.96
CA TRP A 325 -27.96 -9.81 14.10
C TRP A 325 -29.38 -9.50 14.61
N ASP A 326 -30.13 -10.54 14.97
CA ASP A 326 -31.51 -10.41 15.47
C ASP A 326 -31.61 -9.75 16.86
N SER A 327 -30.49 -9.55 17.54
CA SER A 327 -30.46 -8.82 18.82
C SER A 327 -30.31 -7.31 18.65
N LEU A 328 -29.93 -6.84 17.46
CA LEU A 328 -29.71 -5.42 17.18
C LEU A 328 -31.03 -4.65 17.03
N PRO A 329 -31.08 -3.37 17.39
CA PRO A 329 -32.20 -2.49 17.06
C PRO A 329 -32.39 -2.28 15.55
N ASP A 330 -33.62 -2.00 15.12
CA ASP A 330 -33.98 -1.83 13.70
C ASP A 330 -33.13 -0.78 12.96
N ARG A 331 -32.82 0.34 13.62
CA ARG A 331 -31.99 1.42 13.04
C ARG A 331 -30.54 0.98 12.79
N GLU A 332 -30.00 0.13 13.65
CA GLU A 332 -28.66 -0.43 13.49
C GLU A 332 -28.65 -1.44 12.35
N ARG A 333 -29.63 -2.36 12.31
CA ARG A 333 -29.77 -3.32 11.20
C ARG A 333 -29.89 -2.62 9.85
N GLN A 334 -30.66 -1.54 9.76
CA GLN A 334 -30.78 -0.74 8.54
C GLN A 334 -29.44 -0.15 8.08
N LEU A 335 -28.69 0.47 9.01
CA LEU A 335 -27.39 1.05 8.70
C LEU A 335 -26.37 -0.03 8.29
N TYR A 336 -26.29 -1.11 9.06
CA TYR A 336 -25.29 -2.15 8.82
C TYR A 336 -25.60 -2.97 7.56
N ALA A 337 -26.88 -3.14 7.19
CA ALA A 337 -27.23 -3.69 5.88
C ALA A 337 -26.74 -2.76 4.76
N ARG A 338 -27.02 -1.45 4.86
CA ARG A 338 -26.57 -0.45 3.87
C ARG A 338 -25.05 -0.44 3.69
N GLN A 339 -24.28 -0.60 4.77
CA GLN A 339 -22.83 -0.75 4.72
C GLN A 339 -22.39 -1.89 3.80
N MET A 340 -23.01 -3.07 3.95
CA MET A 340 -22.68 -4.25 3.13
C MET A 340 -23.18 -4.13 1.69
N GLU A 341 -24.32 -3.47 1.47
CA GLU A 341 -24.83 -3.19 0.12
C GLU A 341 -23.84 -2.36 -0.71
N VAL A 342 -23.24 -1.34 -0.09
CA VAL A 342 -22.25 -0.48 -0.74
C VAL A 342 -20.96 -1.24 -1.03
N PHE A 343 -20.48 -2.03 -0.07
CA PHE A 343 -19.33 -2.92 -0.29
C PHE A 343 -19.58 -3.86 -1.48
N ALA A 344 -20.74 -4.52 -1.53
CA ALA A 344 -21.10 -5.42 -2.62
C ALA A 344 -21.23 -4.69 -3.98
N ALA A 345 -21.75 -3.46 -3.98
CA ALA A 345 -21.84 -2.62 -5.17
C ALA A 345 -20.45 -2.25 -5.72
N GLN A 346 -19.52 -1.89 -4.84
CA GLN A 346 -18.13 -1.60 -5.23
C GLN A 346 -17.41 -2.87 -5.68
N MET A 347 -17.64 -4.02 -5.04
CA MET A 347 -17.02 -5.29 -5.46
C MET A 347 -17.47 -5.71 -6.88
N GLU A 348 -18.76 -5.58 -7.21
CA GLU A 348 -19.25 -5.83 -8.58
C GLU A 348 -18.68 -4.82 -9.58
N TRP A 349 -18.37 -3.59 -9.14
CA TRP A 349 -17.68 -2.60 -9.97
C TRP A 349 -16.24 -3.01 -10.26
N VAL A 350 -15.48 -3.42 -9.24
CA VAL A 350 -14.11 -3.95 -9.39
C VAL A 350 -14.10 -5.14 -10.35
N ASP A 351 -15.00 -6.11 -10.16
CA ASP A 351 -15.16 -7.26 -11.07
C ASP A 351 -15.41 -6.82 -12.52
N HIS A 352 -16.26 -5.81 -12.71
CA HIS A 352 -16.51 -5.26 -14.04
C HIS A 352 -15.25 -4.66 -14.67
N GLN A 353 -14.43 -3.95 -13.89
CA GLN A 353 -13.17 -3.36 -14.39
C GLN A 353 -12.13 -4.44 -14.74
N ILE A 354 -11.99 -5.49 -13.93
CA ILE A 354 -11.17 -6.67 -14.26
C ILE A 354 -11.65 -7.29 -15.58
N GLY A 355 -12.97 -7.45 -15.74
CA GLY A 355 -13.57 -7.95 -16.98
C GLY A 355 -13.21 -7.14 -18.22
N ARG A 356 -13.09 -5.80 -18.10
CA ARG A 356 -12.67 -4.94 -19.22
C ARG A 356 -11.22 -5.19 -19.64
N VAL A 357 -10.32 -5.40 -18.67
CA VAL A 357 -8.91 -5.73 -18.95
C VAL A 357 -8.79 -7.09 -19.61
N VAL A 358 -9.48 -8.11 -19.08
CA VAL A 358 -9.52 -9.47 -19.65
C VAL A 358 -10.10 -9.46 -21.07
N ALA A 359 -11.20 -8.74 -21.29
CA ALA A 359 -11.79 -8.59 -22.61
C ALA A 359 -10.87 -7.88 -23.61
N ALA A 360 -10.00 -6.98 -23.14
CA ALA A 360 -9.00 -6.35 -23.99
C ALA A 360 -7.92 -7.35 -24.44
N LEU A 361 -7.45 -8.23 -23.54
CA LEU A 361 -6.54 -9.34 -23.88
C LEU A 361 -7.17 -10.29 -24.90
N GLU A 362 -8.41 -10.70 -24.67
CA GLU A 362 -9.15 -11.58 -25.60
C GLU A 362 -9.28 -10.94 -26.99
N ARG A 363 -9.64 -9.65 -27.03
CA ARG A 363 -9.80 -8.89 -28.29
C ARG A 363 -8.51 -8.84 -29.11
N ILE A 364 -7.35 -8.76 -28.47
CA ILE A 364 -6.05 -8.70 -29.16
C ILE A 364 -5.38 -10.07 -29.32
N GLY A 365 -6.00 -11.15 -28.82
CA GLY A 365 -5.49 -12.52 -28.96
C GLY A 365 -4.39 -12.91 -27.96
N GLU A 366 -4.26 -12.18 -26.84
CA GLU A 366 -3.17 -12.41 -25.86
C GLU A 366 -3.64 -13.20 -24.63
N LEU A 367 -4.95 -13.45 -24.47
CA LEU A 367 -5.49 -14.08 -23.26
C LEU A 367 -4.96 -15.51 -23.04
N ASP A 368 -4.78 -16.30 -24.10
CA ASP A 368 -4.37 -17.70 -24.00
C ASP A 368 -2.93 -17.85 -23.46
N ASN A 369 -2.03 -16.94 -23.87
CA ASN A 369 -0.64 -16.86 -23.39
C ASN A 369 -0.47 -15.80 -22.26
N THR A 370 -1.49 -15.57 -21.45
CA THR A 370 -1.38 -14.72 -20.25
C THR A 370 -1.65 -15.54 -19.00
N LEU A 371 -0.66 -15.62 -18.11
CA LEU A 371 -0.78 -16.15 -16.77
C LEU A 371 -1.40 -15.11 -15.84
N ILE A 372 -2.65 -15.35 -15.44
CA ILE A 372 -3.44 -14.45 -14.59
C ILE A 372 -3.60 -15.05 -13.21
N PHE A 373 -3.28 -14.26 -12.18
CA PHE A 373 -3.61 -14.53 -10.79
C PHE A 373 -4.70 -13.57 -10.31
N VAL A 374 -5.70 -14.06 -9.58
CA VAL A 374 -6.66 -13.23 -8.82
C VAL A 374 -6.69 -13.71 -7.38
N THR A 375 -6.33 -12.83 -6.45
CA THR A 375 -6.31 -13.11 -5.00
C THR A 375 -6.49 -11.84 -4.20
N SER A 376 -6.82 -11.97 -2.91
CA SER A 376 -6.67 -10.90 -1.92
C SER A 376 -5.25 -10.83 -1.35
N ASP A 377 -4.91 -9.74 -0.68
CA ASP A 377 -3.68 -9.58 0.10
C ASP A 377 -3.82 -10.01 1.57
N ASN A 378 -5.06 -10.10 2.08
CA ASN A 378 -5.42 -10.67 3.38
C ASN A 378 -6.92 -10.96 3.44
N GLY A 379 -7.37 -11.59 4.53
CA GLY A 379 -8.79 -11.80 4.79
C GLY A 379 -9.58 -10.49 4.97
N ALA A 380 -10.91 -10.58 5.03
CA ALA A 380 -11.78 -9.40 5.13
C ALA A 380 -11.44 -8.53 6.35
N SER A 381 -11.50 -7.20 6.22
CA SER A 381 -11.12 -6.30 7.30
C SER A 381 -12.23 -6.10 8.33
N GLY A 382 -11.92 -6.29 9.62
CA GLY A 382 -12.83 -5.96 10.72
C GLY A 382 -12.68 -4.53 11.25
N GLU A 383 -11.84 -3.69 10.65
CA GLU A 383 -11.34 -2.44 11.25
C GLU A 383 -12.42 -1.38 11.49
N GLY A 384 -13.52 -1.40 10.73
CA GLY A 384 -14.70 -0.56 10.99
C GLY A 384 -15.41 -0.82 12.32
N GLY A 385 -15.04 -1.87 13.07
CA GLY A 385 -15.50 -2.14 14.42
C GLY A 385 -16.97 -2.54 14.52
N LEU A 386 -17.55 -2.35 15.71
CA LEU A 386 -18.91 -2.80 16.05
C LEU A 386 -20.02 -1.79 15.64
N ALA A 387 -19.67 -0.77 14.87
CA ALA A 387 -20.63 0.18 14.31
C ALA A 387 -20.43 0.44 12.80
N GLY A 388 -19.33 -0.05 12.22
CA GLY A 388 -18.78 0.58 11.02
C GLY A 388 -18.44 2.06 11.28
N THR A 389 -18.12 2.78 10.23
CA THR A 389 -17.87 4.22 10.31
C THR A 389 -18.13 4.88 8.97
N PHE A 390 -18.65 6.11 8.97
CA PHE A 390 -18.72 6.95 7.77
C PHE A 390 -17.40 7.71 7.53
N ASN A 391 -16.47 7.68 8.50
CA ASN A 391 -15.18 8.35 8.46
C ASN A 391 -14.14 7.48 9.21
N GLU A 392 -13.26 6.81 8.48
CA GLU A 392 -12.25 5.92 9.06
C GLU A 392 -11.28 6.61 10.05
N THR A 393 -11.09 7.93 9.94
CA THR A 393 -10.23 8.67 10.87
C THR A 393 -10.69 8.52 12.33
N TYR A 394 -11.95 8.18 12.62
CA TYR A 394 -12.36 7.78 13.97
C TYR A 394 -11.55 6.59 14.50
N VAL A 395 -11.53 5.48 13.76
CA VAL A 395 -10.86 4.23 14.16
C VAL A 395 -9.37 4.46 14.27
N LEU A 396 -8.74 5.16 13.32
CA LEU A 396 -7.30 5.47 13.34
C LEU A 396 -6.86 6.31 14.55
N ASN A 397 -7.82 6.92 15.25
CA ASN A 397 -7.61 7.68 16.48
C ASN A 397 -8.10 6.95 17.74
N GLY A 398 -8.44 5.66 17.64
CA GLY A 398 -8.93 4.85 18.77
C GLY A 398 -10.35 5.22 19.21
N LEU A 399 -11.16 5.76 18.30
CA LEU A 399 -12.53 6.17 18.55
C LEU A 399 -13.50 5.27 17.77
N GLN A 400 -14.70 5.12 18.30
CA GLN A 400 -15.82 4.48 17.60
C GLN A 400 -16.81 5.57 17.17
N THR A 401 -17.38 5.39 15.99
CA THR A 401 -18.28 6.38 15.39
C THR A 401 -19.65 6.33 16.05
N PRO A 402 -20.19 7.45 16.57
CA PRO A 402 -21.52 7.47 17.14
C PRO A 402 -22.58 7.11 16.09
N LEU A 403 -23.55 6.25 16.45
CA LEU A 403 -24.61 5.80 15.54
C LEU A 403 -25.34 6.98 14.85
N GLU A 404 -25.73 8.01 15.59
CA GLU A 404 -26.41 9.18 15.02
C GLU A 404 -25.53 9.99 14.06
N ALA A 405 -24.21 9.86 14.14
CA ALA A 405 -23.31 10.45 13.15
C ALA A 405 -23.36 9.66 11.85
N SER A 406 -23.20 8.33 11.91
CA SER A 406 -23.35 7.46 10.74
C SER A 406 -24.72 7.56 10.09
N LEU A 407 -25.80 7.66 10.86
CA LEU A 407 -27.17 7.76 10.33
C LEU A 407 -27.45 9.08 9.60
N ARG A 408 -26.73 10.17 9.90
CA ARG A 408 -26.80 11.39 9.08
C ARG A 408 -26.26 11.17 7.67
N HIS A 409 -25.41 10.16 7.52
CA HIS A 409 -24.77 9.78 6.27
C HIS A 409 -25.37 8.51 5.65
N LEU A 410 -26.60 8.13 6.01
CA LEU A 410 -27.20 6.91 5.49
C LEU A 410 -27.47 6.99 3.98
N ASP A 411 -27.96 8.14 3.51
CA ASP A 411 -28.34 8.36 2.10
C ASP A 411 -27.12 8.59 1.19
N ASP A 412 -26.03 9.13 1.73
CA ASP A 412 -24.77 9.37 1.03
C ASP A 412 -23.68 8.34 1.34
N TRP A 413 -24.00 7.27 2.10
CA TRP A 413 -23.05 6.20 2.42
C TRP A 413 -22.44 5.62 1.14
N GLY A 414 -21.11 5.65 1.06
CA GLY A 414 -20.36 5.12 -0.08
C GLY A 414 -20.21 6.08 -1.26
N ARG A 415 -20.61 7.34 -1.09
CA ARG A 415 -20.42 8.41 -2.07
C ARG A 415 -19.24 9.29 -1.66
N GLU A 416 -18.89 10.21 -2.56
CA GLU A 416 -17.76 11.16 -2.45
C GLU A 416 -17.66 11.93 -1.11
N ASN A 417 -18.75 12.11 -0.37
CA ASN A 417 -18.75 12.87 0.88
C ASN A 417 -18.62 12.00 2.15
N THR A 418 -18.31 10.71 1.99
CA THR A 418 -18.05 9.80 3.09
C THR A 418 -16.67 9.16 2.93
N TYR A 419 -16.18 8.52 4.00
CA TYR A 419 -14.97 7.70 3.97
C TYR A 419 -15.23 6.39 4.75
N PRO A 420 -16.14 5.53 4.26
CA PRO A 420 -16.77 4.54 5.11
C PRO A 420 -16.02 3.22 5.23
N HIS A 421 -16.26 2.53 6.34
CA HIS A 421 -15.93 1.12 6.55
C HIS A 421 -17.15 0.41 7.15
N TYR A 422 -17.43 -0.83 6.75
CA TYR A 422 -18.55 -1.61 7.29
C TYR A 422 -18.30 -2.12 8.73
N HIS A 423 -19.36 -2.65 9.34
CA HIS A 423 -19.34 -3.37 10.62
C HIS A 423 -18.60 -4.73 10.54
N ALA A 424 -17.83 -5.08 11.58
CA ALA A 424 -17.01 -6.32 11.64
C ALA A 424 -17.80 -7.64 11.49
N GLY A 425 -19.09 -7.65 11.82
CA GLY A 425 -20.03 -8.74 11.51
C GLY A 425 -20.03 -9.15 10.04
N TRP A 426 -19.93 -8.18 9.13
CA TRP A 426 -19.84 -8.46 7.69
C TRP A 426 -18.46 -8.95 7.27
N ALA A 427 -17.39 -8.53 7.95
CA ALA A 427 -16.05 -9.13 7.78
C ALA A 427 -16.07 -10.63 8.14
N MET A 428 -16.65 -10.97 9.30
CA MET A 428 -16.81 -12.37 9.73
C MET A 428 -17.63 -13.17 8.70
N ALA A 429 -18.69 -12.59 8.14
CA ALA A 429 -19.46 -13.23 7.08
C ALA A 429 -18.62 -13.43 5.80
N GLY A 430 -17.82 -12.43 5.43
CA GLY A 430 -16.90 -12.46 4.29
C GLY A 430 -15.77 -13.49 4.40
N ASN A 431 -15.45 -13.94 5.62
CA ASN A 431 -14.43 -14.96 5.88
C ASN A 431 -15.01 -16.37 6.12
N THR A 432 -16.32 -16.58 5.92
CA THR A 432 -16.95 -17.89 6.10
C THR A 432 -16.20 -18.98 5.32
N PRO A 433 -15.91 -20.14 5.94
CA PRO A 433 -16.40 -20.62 7.24
C PRO A 433 -15.53 -20.27 8.46
N PHE A 434 -14.48 -19.47 8.28
CA PHE A 434 -13.41 -19.26 9.26
C PHE A 434 -13.79 -18.28 10.38
N ARG A 435 -12.95 -18.25 11.42
CA ARG A 435 -13.02 -17.26 12.52
C ARG A 435 -12.12 -16.05 12.22
N TYR A 436 -12.52 -14.92 12.77
CA TYR A 436 -11.79 -13.64 12.73
C TYR A 436 -11.57 -13.08 11.32
N PHE A 437 -10.58 -12.20 11.19
CA PHE A 437 -10.42 -11.26 10.09
C PHE A 437 -8.94 -10.87 9.93
N LYS A 438 -8.65 -9.95 8.99
CA LYS A 438 -7.39 -9.21 8.87
C LYS A 438 -6.78 -8.89 10.25
N GLN A 439 -5.45 -8.95 10.32
CA GLN A 439 -4.59 -8.88 11.51
C GLN A 439 -4.54 -10.13 12.41
N SER A 440 -5.41 -11.12 12.22
CA SER A 440 -5.39 -12.40 12.95
C SER A 440 -4.72 -13.51 12.16
N GLU A 441 -3.95 -14.38 12.82
CA GLU A 441 -3.34 -15.56 12.18
C GLU A 441 -4.25 -16.80 12.15
N HIS A 442 -5.52 -16.64 12.53
CA HIS A 442 -6.55 -17.62 12.22
C HIS A 442 -6.91 -17.56 10.75
N ARG A 443 -7.52 -18.61 10.19
CA ARG A 443 -7.85 -18.67 8.75
C ARG A 443 -8.65 -17.47 8.25
N GLY A 444 -9.47 -16.81 9.07
CA GLY A 444 -10.19 -15.62 8.62
C GLY A 444 -9.30 -14.40 8.32
N GLY A 445 -8.06 -14.36 8.79
CA GLY A 445 -7.10 -13.29 8.43
C GLY A 445 -6.12 -13.66 7.34
N GLN A 446 -5.86 -14.95 7.12
CA GLN A 446 -4.79 -15.43 6.23
C GLN A 446 -5.24 -16.40 5.12
N HIS A 447 -6.44 -16.99 5.17
CA HIS A 447 -6.90 -17.98 4.18
C HIS A 447 -7.75 -17.29 3.13
N ASP A 448 -7.18 -17.13 1.94
CA ASP A 448 -7.78 -16.35 0.86
C ASP A 448 -8.10 -17.21 -0.36
N HIS A 449 -8.92 -16.63 -1.23
CA HIS A 449 -9.19 -17.23 -2.53
C HIS A 449 -8.00 -17.00 -3.46
N LEU A 450 -7.64 -18.01 -4.26
CA LEU A 450 -6.71 -17.82 -5.37
C LEU A 450 -7.28 -18.46 -6.64
N ILE A 451 -7.33 -17.67 -7.70
CA ILE A 451 -7.66 -18.12 -9.06
C ILE A 451 -6.41 -18.02 -9.91
N VAL A 452 -6.14 -19.06 -10.69
CA VAL A 452 -5.05 -19.08 -11.68
C VAL A 452 -5.61 -19.43 -13.05
N HIS A 453 -5.40 -18.57 -14.04
CA HIS A 453 -5.88 -18.76 -15.41
C HIS A 453 -4.73 -18.60 -16.39
N TRP A 454 -4.46 -19.63 -17.19
CA TRP A 454 -3.43 -19.62 -18.24
C TRP A 454 -3.71 -20.75 -19.24
N PRO A 455 -4.53 -20.52 -20.28
CA PRO A 455 -4.98 -21.56 -21.20
C PRO A 455 -3.86 -22.35 -21.87
N ASP A 456 -2.72 -21.71 -22.18
CA ASP A 456 -1.58 -22.40 -22.80
C ASP A 456 -0.78 -23.29 -21.82
N GLY A 457 -0.84 -23.02 -20.52
CA GLY A 457 -0.14 -23.79 -19.49
C GLY A 457 -1.02 -24.70 -18.62
N ILE A 458 -2.35 -24.55 -18.69
CA ILE A 458 -3.31 -25.24 -17.84
C ILE A 458 -4.38 -25.92 -18.70
N GLU A 459 -4.43 -27.25 -18.65
CA GLU A 459 -5.42 -28.06 -19.37
C GLU A 459 -6.77 -28.09 -18.64
N ALA A 460 -6.71 -28.02 -17.30
CA ALA A 460 -7.88 -28.07 -16.43
C ALA A 460 -8.76 -26.82 -16.55
N LYS A 461 -10.08 -26.99 -16.41
CA LYS A 461 -11.06 -25.89 -16.44
C LYS A 461 -12.04 -25.98 -15.29
N GLY A 462 -12.01 -24.98 -14.42
CA GLY A 462 -12.91 -24.89 -13.27
C GLY A 462 -12.57 -25.85 -12.14
N GLU A 463 -11.44 -26.54 -12.22
CA GLU A 463 -11.04 -27.52 -11.20
C GLU A 463 -10.47 -26.85 -9.94
N ILE A 464 -10.44 -27.61 -8.85
CA ILE A 464 -9.99 -27.14 -7.54
C ILE A 464 -8.62 -27.75 -7.22
N ARG A 465 -7.78 -26.98 -6.53
CA ARG A 465 -6.48 -27.40 -5.98
C ARG A 465 -6.49 -27.20 -4.47
N SER A 466 -6.23 -28.28 -3.74
CA SER A 466 -6.26 -28.31 -2.26
C SER A 466 -4.88 -28.30 -1.62
N GLN A 467 -3.84 -28.20 -2.44
CA GLN A 467 -2.46 -28.10 -1.97
C GLN A 467 -2.26 -26.82 -1.16
N TYR A 468 -1.47 -26.91 -0.09
CA TYR A 468 -1.19 -25.77 0.77
C TYR A 468 -0.20 -24.83 0.09
N HIS A 469 -0.64 -23.58 -0.11
CA HIS A 469 0.19 -22.53 -0.69
C HIS A 469 0.11 -21.23 0.09
N HIS A 470 1.14 -20.40 -0.05
CA HIS A 470 1.26 -19.07 0.54
C HIS A 470 1.54 -18.02 -0.55
N ILE A 471 1.25 -16.75 -0.33
CA ILE A 471 1.43 -15.68 -1.33
C ILE A 471 2.88 -15.56 -1.85
N SER A 472 3.86 -15.92 -1.02
CA SER A 472 5.26 -16.06 -1.41
C SER A 472 5.49 -17.06 -2.56
N ASP A 473 4.55 -17.95 -2.83
CA ASP A 473 4.65 -19.01 -3.85
C ASP A 473 4.33 -18.49 -5.26
N ILE A 474 3.72 -17.31 -5.40
CA ILE A 474 3.39 -16.72 -6.71
C ILE A 474 4.66 -16.33 -7.48
N ALA A 475 5.62 -15.64 -6.85
CA ALA A 475 6.88 -15.27 -7.50
C ALA A 475 7.66 -16.47 -8.09
N PRO A 476 7.96 -17.56 -7.35
CA PRO A 476 8.62 -18.72 -7.96
C PRO A 476 7.76 -19.43 -9.02
N THR A 477 6.42 -19.33 -8.93
CA THR A 477 5.52 -19.82 -9.99
C THR A 477 5.70 -19.01 -11.28
N ILE A 478 5.76 -17.67 -11.17
CA ILE A 478 6.02 -16.76 -12.29
C ILE A 478 7.39 -17.05 -12.91
N MET A 479 8.44 -17.13 -12.10
CA MET A 479 9.80 -17.43 -12.56
C MET A 479 9.85 -18.75 -13.34
N GLN A 480 9.22 -19.80 -12.81
CA GLN A 480 9.18 -21.09 -13.49
C GLN A 480 8.34 -21.05 -14.77
N ALA A 481 7.22 -20.32 -14.81
CA ALA A 481 6.40 -20.17 -16.03
C ALA A 481 7.14 -19.40 -17.13
N ALA A 482 7.89 -18.36 -16.76
CA ALA A 482 8.68 -17.55 -17.68
C ALA A 482 10.02 -18.21 -18.09
N GLY A 483 10.39 -19.33 -17.46
CA GLY A 483 11.68 -19.99 -17.69
C GLY A 483 12.88 -19.26 -17.08
N VAL A 484 12.65 -18.36 -16.13
CA VAL A 484 13.67 -17.52 -15.49
C VAL A 484 14.16 -18.17 -14.21
N GLN A 485 15.47 -18.08 -13.94
CA GLN A 485 16.08 -18.52 -12.68
C GLN A 485 16.48 -17.30 -11.84
N VAL A 486 16.44 -17.45 -10.52
CA VAL A 486 17.02 -16.43 -9.63
C VAL A 486 18.55 -16.47 -9.83
N PRO A 487 19.19 -15.37 -10.23
CA PRO A 487 20.64 -15.35 -10.42
C PRO A 487 21.36 -15.48 -9.07
N ASP A 488 22.47 -16.21 -9.03
CA ASP A 488 23.30 -16.34 -7.82
C ASP A 488 23.80 -14.96 -7.33
N VAL A 489 24.10 -14.07 -8.28
CA VAL A 489 24.56 -12.69 -8.02
C VAL A 489 23.78 -11.74 -8.90
N TYR A 490 23.17 -10.73 -8.29
CA TYR A 490 22.47 -9.64 -8.97
C TYR A 490 23.11 -8.31 -8.60
N HIS A 491 23.56 -7.54 -9.58
CA HIS A 491 24.27 -6.26 -9.40
C HIS A 491 25.42 -6.33 -8.36
N GLY A 492 26.14 -7.45 -8.32
CA GLY A 492 27.27 -7.68 -7.41
C GLY A 492 26.88 -8.13 -5.99
N VAL A 493 25.59 -8.40 -5.73
CA VAL A 493 25.09 -8.90 -4.44
C VAL A 493 24.60 -10.34 -4.58
N GLU A 494 25.10 -11.22 -3.71
CA GLU A 494 24.62 -12.60 -3.60
C GLU A 494 23.13 -12.62 -3.22
N GLN A 495 22.33 -13.33 -4.01
CA GLN A 495 20.89 -13.39 -3.79
C GLN A 495 20.54 -14.52 -2.83
N GLN A 496 19.67 -14.23 -1.87
CA GLN A 496 19.13 -15.27 -0.98
C GLN A 496 18.10 -16.10 -1.76
N PRO A 497 17.92 -17.40 -1.47
CA PRO A 497 16.92 -18.21 -2.15
C PRO A 497 15.50 -17.68 -1.90
N MET A 498 14.56 -18.04 -2.78
CA MET A 498 13.13 -17.83 -2.50
C MET A 498 12.68 -18.81 -1.40
N ASP A 499 11.86 -18.32 -0.46
CA ASP A 499 11.22 -19.17 0.56
C ASP A 499 9.95 -19.84 0.01
N GLY A 500 9.35 -19.23 -1.01
CA GLY A 500 8.18 -19.76 -1.69
C GLY A 500 8.47 -21.00 -2.54
N VAL A 501 7.43 -21.76 -2.83
CA VAL A 501 7.50 -22.97 -3.67
C VAL A 501 6.53 -22.82 -4.84
N SER A 502 7.04 -22.93 -6.08
CA SER A 502 6.21 -22.86 -7.28
C SER A 502 5.01 -23.82 -7.23
N MET A 503 3.86 -23.33 -7.72
CA MET A 503 2.58 -24.03 -7.79
C MET A 503 2.38 -24.85 -9.07
N ILE A 504 3.26 -24.73 -10.08
CA ILE A 504 3.10 -25.37 -11.41
C ILE A 504 2.90 -26.89 -11.32
N TYR A 505 3.51 -27.55 -10.34
CA TYR A 505 3.38 -29.00 -10.16
C TYR A 505 1.94 -29.47 -9.91
N ALA A 506 1.07 -28.58 -9.42
CA ALA A 506 -0.33 -28.88 -9.16
C ALA A 506 -1.24 -28.43 -10.31
N PHE A 507 -0.75 -27.70 -11.32
CA PHE A 507 -1.62 -27.12 -12.35
C PHE A 507 -2.42 -28.17 -13.12
N ASN A 508 -1.74 -29.22 -13.59
CA ASN A 508 -2.34 -30.32 -14.34
C ASN A 508 -2.34 -31.65 -13.57
N ASP A 509 -2.15 -31.60 -12.25
CA ASP A 509 -2.24 -32.76 -11.34
C ASP A 509 -2.92 -32.34 -10.03
N ALA A 510 -4.25 -32.52 -9.97
CA ALA A 510 -5.06 -32.15 -8.83
C ALA A 510 -4.70 -32.94 -7.55
N ASP A 511 -4.16 -34.15 -7.71
CA ASP A 511 -3.81 -35.08 -6.63
C ASP A 511 -2.33 -35.00 -6.24
N ALA A 512 -1.58 -34.05 -6.82
CA ALA A 512 -0.16 -33.87 -6.53
C ALA A 512 0.07 -33.65 -5.03
N ALA A 513 1.10 -34.32 -4.48
CA ALA A 513 1.44 -34.18 -3.07
C ALA A 513 1.94 -32.77 -2.75
N ASN A 514 1.55 -32.25 -1.57
CA ASN A 514 2.03 -30.96 -1.06
C ASN A 514 3.55 -30.88 -1.09
N ARG A 515 4.08 -29.87 -1.80
CA ARG A 515 5.52 -29.58 -1.78
C ARG A 515 5.92 -28.72 -0.57
N LYS A 516 5.05 -27.81 -0.11
CA LYS A 516 5.30 -27.00 1.08
C LYS A 516 5.19 -27.88 2.33
N GLN A 517 6.22 -27.83 3.17
CA GLN A 517 6.32 -28.66 4.38
C GLN A 517 5.82 -27.93 5.62
N ARG A 518 6.16 -26.65 5.75
CA ARG A 518 5.84 -25.79 6.90
C ARG A 518 5.59 -24.36 6.44
N GLN A 519 4.80 -23.62 7.23
CA GLN A 519 4.59 -22.19 7.04
C GLN A 519 4.30 -21.53 8.40
N TYR A 520 5.18 -20.62 8.84
CA TYR A 520 4.93 -19.80 10.02
C TYR A 520 4.17 -18.52 9.64
N TYR A 521 3.59 -17.89 10.67
CA TYR A 521 2.86 -16.63 10.58
C TYR A 521 3.10 -15.78 11.83
N GLU A 522 3.30 -14.48 11.65
CA GLU A 522 3.30 -13.50 12.75
C GLU A 522 2.79 -12.14 12.26
N MET A 523 1.88 -11.56 13.03
CA MET A 523 1.35 -10.22 12.80
C MET A 523 0.97 -9.57 14.12
N PHE A 524 1.72 -8.52 14.47
CA PHE A 524 1.47 -7.72 15.67
C PHE A 524 1.35 -8.55 16.97
N GLY A 525 2.13 -9.61 17.09
CA GLY A 525 2.15 -10.51 18.24
C GLY A 525 1.31 -11.77 18.08
N ASN A 526 0.31 -11.78 17.19
CA ASN A 526 -0.41 -12.99 16.81
C ASN A 526 0.55 -13.96 16.13
N ARG A 527 0.42 -15.26 16.40
CA ARG A 527 1.38 -16.27 15.92
C ARG A 527 0.64 -17.51 15.44
N ALA A 528 1.12 -18.10 14.35
CA ALA A 528 0.69 -19.42 13.93
C ALA A 528 1.80 -20.20 13.22
N ILE A 529 1.60 -21.51 13.13
CA ILE A 529 2.46 -22.42 12.38
C ILE A 529 1.60 -23.54 11.81
N TRP A 530 1.73 -23.76 10.50
CA TRP A 530 1.17 -24.90 9.81
C TRP A 530 2.27 -25.90 9.44
N SER A 531 1.99 -27.20 9.62
CA SER A 531 2.89 -28.30 9.27
C SER A 531 2.07 -29.58 9.05
N GLU A 532 2.18 -30.19 7.86
CA GLU A 532 1.56 -31.49 7.52
C GLU A 532 0.06 -31.59 7.89
N GLY A 533 -0.72 -30.54 7.64
CA GLY A 533 -2.15 -30.52 7.95
C GLY A 533 -2.51 -30.15 9.39
N TRP A 534 -1.53 -30.01 10.28
CA TRP A 534 -1.73 -29.46 11.62
C TRP A 534 -1.46 -27.96 11.64
N LYS A 535 -2.20 -27.23 12.46
CA LYS A 535 -1.96 -25.81 12.72
C LYS A 535 -2.07 -25.50 14.21
N ALA A 536 -1.07 -24.82 14.76
CA ALA A 536 -1.17 -24.17 16.05
C ALA A 536 -1.27 -22.65 15.85
N VAL A 537 -2.13 -21.99 16.62
CA VAL A 537 -2.40 -20.56 16.46
C VAL A 537 -2.74 -19.93 17.81
N THR A 538 -2.42 -18.66 17.99
CA THR A 538 -2.85 -17.87 19.14
C THR A 538 -3.33 -16.49 18.72
N LEU A 539 -4.39 -16.01 19.37
CA LEU A 539 -4.83 -14.62 19.30
C LEU A 539 -4.18 -13.85 20.45
N HIS A 540 -3.11 -13.12 20.14
CA HIS A 540 -2.38 -12.38 21.15
C HIS A 540 -3.26 -11.30 21.79
N ALA A 541 -3.22 -11.25 23.11
CA ALA A 541 -3.92 -10.26 23.93
C ALA A 541 -5.46 -10.20 23.73
N ASN A 542 -6.08 -11.21 23.09
CA ASN A 542 -7.47 -11.18 22.62
C ASN A 542 -7.80 -9.90 21.83
N ARG A 543 -6.83 -9.36 21.10
CA ARG A 543 -6.95 -8.05 20.46
C ARG A 543 -7.77 -8.16 19.17
N MET A 544 -8.84 -7.38 19.06
CA MET A 544 -9.60 -7.22 17.82
C MET A 544 -9.03 -6.08 16.96
N PRO A 545 -9.28 -6.05 15.63
CA PRO A 545 -8.73 -5.00 14.76
C PRO A 545 -9.15 -3.57 15.12
N TRP A 546 -10.29 -3.40 15.81
CA TRP A 546 -10.76 -2.09 16.30
C TRP A 546 -10.12 -1.67 17.64
N ASP A 547 -9.32 -2.53 18.27
CA ASP A 547 -8.57 -2.22 19.48
C ASP A 547 -7.15 -1.75 19.12
N VAL A 548 -7.02 -0.46 18.83
CA VAL A 548 -5.81 0.14 18.23
C VAL A 548 -4.51 -0.02 19.02
N ASN A 549 -4.56 -0.35 20.31
CA ASN A 549 -3.36 -0.61 21.11
C ASN A 549 -3.67 -1.39 22.40
N VAL A 550 -3.52 -2.71 22.35
CA VAL A 550 -3.54 -3.61 23.52
C VAL A 550 -2.15 -4.20 23.67
N VAL A 551 -1.58 -4.10 24.87
CA VAL A 551 -0.24 -4.61 25.18
C VAL A 551 -0.33 -5.58 26.35
N LEU A 552 0.04 -6.84 26.13
CA LEU A 552 0.00 -7.88 27.16
C LEU A 552 1.25 -8.78 27.09
N PRO A 553 1.66 -9.40 28.22
CA PRO A 553 2.77 -10.33 28.20
C PRO A 553 2.48 -11.56 27.32
N PHE A 554 3.36 -11.88 26.37
CA PHE A 554 3.23 -13.01 25.43
C PHE A 554 3.15 -14.39 26.10
N GLU A 555 3.63 -14.52 27.34
CA GLU A 555 3.52 -15.75 28.14
C GLU A 555 2.09 -16.05 28.61
N ASN A 556 1.18 -15.08 28.51
CA ASN A 556 -0.23 -15.25 28.84
C ASN A 556 -1.06 -15.76 27.65
N ASP A 557 -0.46 -15.86 26.46
CA ASP A 557 -1.16 -16.26 25.26
C ASP A 557 -1.57 -17.73 25.33
N GLU A 558 -2.85 -17.96 25.05
CA GLU A 558 -3.41 -19.29 24.94
C GLU A 558 -3.24 -19.80 23.51
N TRP A 559 -2.61 -20.96 23.35
CA TRP A 559 -2.45 -21.60 22.06
C TRP A 559 -3.56 -22.60 21.80
N GLU A 560 -4.11 -22.52 20.60
CA GLU A 560 -5.10 -23.42 20.04
C GLU A 560 -4.42 -24.39 19.07
N LEU A 561 -4.98 -25.59 18.90
CA LEU A 561 -4.46 -26.60 17.97
C LEU A 561 -5.59 -27.15 17.10
N TYR A 562 -5.34 -27.24 15.80
CA TYR A 562 -6.29 -27.72 14.80
C TYR A 562 -5.64 -28.72 13.86
N HIS A 563 -6.38 -29.76 13.43
CA HIS A 563 -5.99 -30.62 12.32
C HIS A 563 -6.74 -30.19 11.07
N VAL A 564 -6.27 -29.12 10.43
CA VAL A 564 -6.98 -28.41 9.34
C VAL A 564 -7.12 -29.23 8.05
N ALA A 565 -6.39 -30.32 7.91
CA ALA A 565 -6.62 -31.31 6.86
C ALA A 565 -7.95 -32.08 7.02
N GLU A 566 -8.47 -32.17 8.25
CA GLU A 566 -9.73 -32.83 8.60
C GLU A 566 -10.81 -31.82 9.04
N ASP A 567 -10.40 -30.66 9.58
CA ASP A 567 -11.27 -29.55 9.96
C ASP A 567 -10.91 -28.28 9.18
N PHE A 568 -11.41 -28.19 7.95
CA PHE A 568 -11.13 -27.08 7.02
C PHE A 568 -11.31 -25.70 7.65
N SER A 569 -12.27 -25.59 8.58
CA SER A 569 -12.74 -24.33 9.15
C SER A 569 -12.03 -23.85 10.42
N GLU A 570 -11.17 -24.67 11.05
CA GLU A 570 -10.67 -24.41 12.42
C GLU A 570 -11.83 -24.25 13.43
N SER A 571 -12.77 -25.19 13.41
CA SER A 571 -13.95 -25.19 14.26
C SER A 571 -13.76 -25.91 15.60
N THR A 572 -12.84 -26.86 15.69
CA THR A 572 -12.65 -27.72 16.87
C THR A 572 -11.21 -27.62 17.39
N ASN A 573 -11.03 -26.93 18.52
CA ASN A 573 -9.73 -26.84 19.19
C ASN A 573 -9.37 -28.18 19.87
N LEU A 574 -8.26 -28.78 19.45
CA LEU A 574 -7.72 -30.06 19.90
C LEU A 574 -6.57 -29.91 20.92
N ALA A 575 -6.28 -28.71 21.40
CA ALA A 575 -5.15 -28.43 22.28
C ALA A 575 -5.17 -29.26 23.57
N GLU A 576 -6.33 -29.36 24.23
CA GLU A 576 -6.49 -30.14 25.46
C GLU A 576 -6.35 -31.66 25.22
N GLU A 577 -6.81 -32.13 24.06
CA GLU A 577 -6.78 -33.55 23.68
C GLU A 577 -5.39 -34.00 23.20
N ASN A 578 -4.62 -33.08 22.60
CA ASN A 578 -3.33 -33.36 21.97
C ASN A 578 -2.21 -32.42 22.45
N PRO A 579 -1.94 -32.30 23.76
CA PRO A 579 -0.98 -31.34 24.30
C PRO A 579 0.46 -31.61 23.84
N GLY A 580 0.81 -32.87 23.55
CA GLY A 580 2.11 -33.23 23.00
C GLY A 580 2.30 -32.71 21.57
N LYS A 581 1.28 -32.80 20.73
CA LYS A 581 1.32 -32.26 19.36
C LYS A 581 1.33 -30.73 19.38
N LEU A 582 0.60 -30.10 20.30
CA LEU A 582 0.66 -28.65 20.46
C LEU A 582 2.07 -28.18 20.84
N ALA A 583 2.71 -28.82 21.82
CA ALA A 583 4.07 -28.49 22.21
C ALA A 583 5.09 -28.68 21.07
N GLU A 584 4.91 -29.72 20.24
CA GLU A 584 5.70 -29.94 19.03
C GLU A 584 5.53 -28.78 18.03
N MET A 585 4.29 -28.35 17.75
CA MET A 585 4.01 -27.25 16.84
C MET A 585 4.60 -25.92 17.36
N ILE A 586 4.43 -25.61 18.64
CA ILE A 586 5.02 -24.40 19.25
C ILE A 586 6.55 -24.41 19.14
N ALA A 587 7.20 -25.56 19.34
CA ALA A 587 8.65 -25.67 19.15
C ALA A 587 9.07 -25.47 17.68
N MET A 588 8.27 -25.94 16.71
CA MET A 588 8.49 -25.65 15.29
C MET A 588 8.32 -24.17 14.96
N PHE A 589 7.33 -23.50 15.54
CA PHE A 589 7.18 -22.05 15.41
C PHE A 589 8.44 -21.34 15.92
N ASP A 590 8.95 -21.69 17.10
CA ASP A 590 10.15 -21.05 17.67
C ASP A 590 11.39 -21.23 16.78
N GLU A 591 11.57 -22.43 16.21
CA GLU A 591 12.65 -22.71 15.24
C GLU A 591 12.57 -21.78 14.01
N GLU A 592 11.39 -21.69 13.39
CA GLU A 592 11.15 -20.86 12.22
C GLU A 592 11.25 -19.36 12.56
N ALA A 593 10.77 -18.94 13.73
CA ALA A 593 10.83 -17.57 14.21
C ALA A 593 12.28 -17.07 14.37
N TRP A 594 13.18 -17.90 14.89
CA TRP A 594 14.62 -17.59 14.94
C TRP A 594 15.26 -17.58 13.56
N LYS A 595 14.92 -18.56 12.70
CA LYS A 595 15.47 -18.68 11.35
C LYS A 595 15.13 -17.47 10.47
N TYR A 596 13.92 -16.96 10.60
CA TYR A 596 13.35 -15.95 9.70
C TYR A 596 13.22 -14.55 10.33
N ASN A 597 13.94 -14.27 11.41
CA ASN A 597 13.98 -12.94 12.06
C ASN A 597 12.62 -12.43 12.57
N VAL A 598 11.73 -13.32 13.01
CA VAL A 598 10.45 -12.94 13.64
C VAL A 598 10.70 -12.27 14.99
N TYR A 599 11.74 -12.67 15.71
CA TYR A 599 12.08 -12.03 16.99
C TYR A 599 12.87 -10.72 16.82
N PRO A 600 12.65 -9.72 17.71
CA PRO A 600 11.75 -9.76 18.88
C PRO A 600 10.28 -9.51 18.51
N LEU A 601 9.36 -10.12 19.26
CA LEU A 601 7.94 -9.77 19.20
C LEU A 601 7.72 -8.41 19.89
N TYR A 602 6.88 -7.56 19.29
CA TYR A 602 6.54 -6.26 19.87
C TYR A 602 5.14 -5.77 19.44
N ASP A 603 4.25 -5.71 20.42
CA ASP A 603 2.81 -5.48 20.34
C ASP A 603 2.39 -4.01 20.57
N ASP A 604 3.28 -3.15 21.06
CA ASP A 604 3.00 -1.73 21.34
C ASP A 604 3.04 -0.88 20.05
N MET A 605 1.94 -0.89 19.31
CA MET A 605 1.78 -0.17 18.04
C MET A 605 1.96 1.35 18.19
N ILE A 606 1.46 1.94 19.29
CA ILE A 606 1.63 3.38 19.54
C ILE A 606 3.12 3.75 19.67
N LYS A 607 3.90 2.96 20.42
CA LYS A 607 5.35 3.22 20.53
C LYS A 607 6.08 2.99 19.23
N ARG A 608 5.69 1.99 18.42
CA ARG A 608 6.26 1.76 17.08
C ARG A 608 6.04 2.97 16.17
N LEU A 609 4.81 3.47 16.09
CA LEU A 609 4.47 4.68 15.33
C LEU A 609 5.23 5.91 15.81
N GLY A 610 5.30 6.13 17.14
CA GLY A 610 6.07 7.24 17.73
C GLY A 610 7.58 7.14 17.46
N GLY A 611 8.13 5.93 17.45
CA GLY A 611 9.53 5.66 17.15
C GLY A 611 9.93 6.08 15.72
N GLN A 612 9.03 5.96 14.74
CA GLN A 612 9.28 6.43 13.38
C GLN A 612 9.42 7.96 13.31
N GLN A 613 8.56 8.72 13.98
CA GLN A 613 8.72 10.19 14.03
C GLN A 613 10.03 10.59 14.71
N GLY A 614 10.40 9.90 15.80
CA GLY A 614 11.68 10.11 16.48
C GLY A 614 12.89 9.84 15.59
N ARG A 615 12.84 8.78 14.77
CA ARG A 615 13.87 8.45 13.78
C ARG A 615 14.04 9.55 12.72
N LEU A 616 12.93 10.13 12.25
CA LEU A 616 12.96 11.10 11.16
C LEU A 616 13.42 12.49 11.59
N PHE A 617 12.91 12.96 12.73
CA PHE A 617 13.05 14.36 13.12
C PHE A 617 13.93 14.56 14.35
N GLY A 618 14.13 13.53 15.18
CA GLY A 618 14.82 13.66 16.46
C GLY A 618 14.26 14.82 17.30
N ASP A 619 15.15 15.73 17.71
CA ASP A 619 14.79 16.91 18.50
C ASP A 619 14.43 18.15 17.66
N GLN A 620 14.29 18.02 16.33
CA GLN A 620 13.98 19.15 15.44
C GLN A 620 12.68 19.85 15.87
N LYS A 621 12.78 21.17 16.04
CA LYS A 621 11.65 22.04 16.44
C LYS A 621 11.27 23.06 15.37
N GLU A 622 12.12 23.30 14.38
CA GLU A 622 11.86 24.23 13.28
C GLU A 622 11.80 23.46 11.96
N PHE A 623 10.73 23.66 11.21
CA PHE A 623 10.52 23.08 9.88
C PHE A 623 10.21 24.19 8.90
N VAL A 624 10.94 24.23 7.80
CA VAL A 624 10.76 25.27 6.76
C VAL A 624 10.42 24.58 5.46
N TYR A 625 9.27 24.92 4.90
CA TYR A 625 8.77 24.38 3.64
C TYR A 625 8.70 25.47 2.59
N TYR A 626 9.19 25.18 1.39
CA TYR A 626 9.28 26.15 0.29
C TYR A 626 8.24 25.85 -0.79
N ALA A 627 7.51 26.88 -1.22
CA ALA A 627 6.64 26.78 -2.38
C ALA A 627 7.46 26.99 -3.66
N PRO A 628 7.05 26.43 -4.81
CA PRO A 628 5.88 25.56 -5.03
C PRO A 628 6.17 24.06 -4.83
N GLY A 629 7.34 23.69 -4.29
CA GLY A 629 7.84 22.31 -4.30
C GLY A 629 7.42 21.43 -3.13
N ALA A 630 7.08 22.01 -1.97
CA ALA A 630 6.63 21.26 -0.79
C ALA A 630 5.16 20.82 -0.94
N ILE A 631 4.93 19.82 -1.78
CA ILE A 631 3.63 19.22 -2.06
C ILE A 631 3.71 17.69 -1.97
N ARG A 632 2.57 17.05 -1.74
CA ARG A 632 2.42 15.58 -1.72
C ARG A 632 3.32 14.90 -0.69
N ILE A 633 3.52 15.57 0.44
CA ILE A 633 4.30 15.03 1.56
C ILE A 633 3.36 14.22 2.45
N ALA A 634 3.68 12.97 2.73
CA ALA A 634 2.88 12.16 3.64
C ALA A 634 2.78 12.82 5.03
N GLU A 635 1.63 12.74 5.70
CA GLU A 635 1.39 13.38 7.00
C GLU A 635 2.50 13.05 8.03
N LYS A 636 2.89 11.78 8.13
CA LYS A 636 3.92 11.33 9.10
C LYS A 636 5.34 11.78 8.72
N ALA A 637 5.54 12.26 7.50
CA ALA A 637 6.78 12.88 7.02
C ALA A 637 6.74 14.42 7.04
N SER A 638 5.63 15.01 7.52
CA SER A 638 5.48 16.45 7.73
C SER A 638 5.72 16.85 9.20
N ALA A 639 5.70 18.16 9.49
CA ALA A 639 5.92 18.70 10.84
C ALA A 639 4.95 18.04 11.86
N PRO A 640 5.45 17.37 12.90
CA PRO A 640 4.62 16.60 13.82
C PRO A 640 3.93 17.50 14.85
N VAL A 641 2.88 18.21 14.43
CA VAL A 641 2.17 19.23 15.24
C VAL A 641 1.22 18.67 16.30
N LYS A 642 0.80 17.40 16.16
CA LYS A 642 -0.20 16.79 17.06
C LYS A 642 0.31 16.74 18.51
N ASN A 643 -0.57 17.09 19.45
CA ASN A 643 -0.29 17.15 20.88
C ASN A 643 0.90 18.05 21.28
N ARG A 644 1.25 19.04 20.45
CA ARG A 644 2.39 19.95 20.68
C ARG A 644 1.94 21.39 20.43
N ALA A 645 2.47 22.32 21.22
CA ALA A 645 2.28 23.74 20.97
C ALA A 645 3.07 24.10 19.69
N HIS A 646 2.46 24.86 18.79
CA HIS A 646 3.10 25.15 17.51
C HIS A 646 2.68 26.48 16.90
N SER A 647 3.52 27.04 16.03
CA SER A 647 3.16 28.13 15.13
C SER A 647 3.26 27.70 13.68
N ILE A 648 2.49 28.35 12.82
CA ILE A 648 2.55 28.28 11.35
C ILE A 648 2.65 29.72 10.87
N GLU A 649 3.76 30.10 10.24
CA GLU A 649 4.06 31.49 9.93
C GLU A 649 4.58 31.67 8.51
N THR A 650 4.14 32.73 7.84
CA THR A 650 4.68 33.18 6.56
C THR A 650 4.64 34.70 6.44
N THR A 651 5.46 35.26 5.57
CA THR A 651 5.41 36.69 5.20
C THR A 651 5.19 36.80 3.70
N ILE A 652 4.15 37.54 3.31
CA ILE A 652 3.71 37.70 1.92
C ILE A 652 3.62 39.19 1.60
N ASP A 653 4.03 39.59 0.39
CA ASP A 653 3.78 40.94 -0.12
C ASP A 653 2.41 40.94 -0.83
N LEU A 654 1.40 41.55 -0.21
CA LEU A 654 0.01 41.46 -0.65
C LEU A 654 -0.40 42.65 -1.54
N ASP A 655 -0.86 42.39 -2.75
CA ASP A 655 -1.56 43.32 -3.64
C ASP A 655 -3.03 43.52 -3.24
N GLY A 656 -3.55 42.65 -2.38
CA GLY A 656 -4.86 42.73 -1.75
C GLY A 656 -5.98 42.09 -2.57
N ASP A 657 -5.63 41.27 -3.56
CA ASP A 657 -6.54 40.42 -4.33
C ASP A 657 -6.23 38.92 -4.28
N GLU A 658 -5.18 38.52 -3.56
CA GLU A 658 -4.73 37.13 -3.47
C GLU A 658 -5.76 36.20 -2.85
N GLU A 659 -5.81 34.98 -3.37
CA GLU A 659 -6.54 33.85 -2.83
C GLU A 659 -5.70 32.57 -2.84
N GLY A 660 -6.06 31.62 -1.99
CA GLY A 660 -5.56 30.27 -2.01
C GLY A 660 -4.91 29.81 -0.71
N VAL A 661 -4.55 28.53 -0.69
CA VAL A 661 -3.98 27.84 0.47
C VAL A 661 -2.55 28.27 0.73
N ILE A 662 -2.22 28.57 1.97
CA ILE A 662 -0.85 28.79 2.45
C ILE A 662 -0.24 27.45 2.86
N ALA A 663 -0.94 26.69 3.72
CA ALA A 663 -0.54 25.37 4.15
C ALA A 663 -1.77 24.51 4.47
N ALA A 664 -1.77 23.25 4.06
CA ALA A 664 -2.82 22.27 4.39
C ALA A 664 -2.20 20.91 4.74
N VAL A 665 -2.86 20.18 5.64
CA VAL A 665 -2.59 18.76 5.87
C VAL A 665 -3.85 18.02 6.24
N GLY A 666 -3.99 16.81 5.70
CA GLY A 666 -5.20 16.00 5.84
C GLY A 666 -6.20 16.33 4.74
N GLY A 667 -7.48 16.08 4.98
CA GLY A 667 -8.53 16.32 4.00
C GLY A 667 -9.91 16.39 4.63
N MET A 668 -10.92 15.96 3.89
CA MET A 668 -12.33 16.04 4.30
C MET A 668 -12.63 15.27 5.59
N THR A 669 -11.83 14.25 5.92
CA THR A 669 -12.00 13.41 7.12
C THR A 669 -11.35 13.98 8.37
N GLY A 670 -10.46 14.97 8.25
CA GLY A 670 -9.75 15.60 9.35
C GLY A 670 -8.46 16.28 8.88
N GLY A 671 -7.98 17.27 9.64
CA GLY A 671 -6.77 18.02 9.31
C GLY A 671 -6.85 19.49 9.65
N TYR A 672 -5.96 20.30 9.08
CA TYR A 672 -6.07 21.76 9.10
C TYR A 672 -5.67 22.41 7.78
N SER A 673 -6.21 23.61 7.53
CA SER A 673 -5.83 24.46 6.40
C SER A 673 -5.75 25.92 6.83
N MET A 674 -4.65 26.58 6.45
CA MET A 674 -4.44 28.02 6.56
C MET A 674 -4.46 28.60 5.15
N PHE A 675 -5.36 29.54 4.87
CA PHE A 675 -5.60 30.02 3.50
C PHE A 675 -6.11 31.46 3.46
N ILE A 676 -6.00 32.11 2.30
CA ILE A 676 -6.60 33.42 2.03
C ILE A 676 -7.82 33.24 1.14
N LYS A 677 -8.94 33.83 1.53
CA LYS A 677 -10.17 33.89 0.71
C LYS A 677 -10.90 35.18 0.99
N ASP A 678 -11.48 35.82 -0.03
CA ASP A 678 -12.21 37.10 0.13
C ASP A 678 -11.33 38.16 0.87
N HIS A 679 -10.04 38.15 0.55
CA HIS A 679 -8.98 38.99 1.14
C HIS A 679 -8.85 38.85 2.67
N ARG A 680 -9.18 37.69 3.24
CA ARG A 680 -9.03 37.40 4.67
C ARG A 680 -8.19 36.16 4.86
N LEU A 681 -7.37 36.17 5.90
CA LEU A 681 -6.73 34.98 6.40
C LEU A 681 -7.74 34.14 7.17
N TYR A 682 -7.74 32.84 6.88
CA TYR A 682 -8.46 31.82 7.62
C TYR A 682 -7.50 30.77 8.16
N TYR A 683 -7.87 30.21 9.30
CA TYR A 683 -7.38 28.92 9.76
C TYR A 683 -8.60 28.05 10.10
N ASP A 684 -8.68 26.87 9.51
CA ASP A 684 -9.75 25.91 9.76
C ASP A 684 -9.12 24.58 10.19
N TYR A 685 -9.47 24.11 11.38
CA TYR A 685 -9.15 22.77 11.85
C TYR A 685 -10.39 21.89 11.76
N ASN A 686 -10.36 20.92 10.85
CA ASN A 686 -11.38 19.90 10.70
C ASN A 686 -11.11 18.76 11.69
N TYR A 687 -12.01 18.59 12.67
CA TYR A 687 -12.01 17.45 13.58
C TYR A 687 -13.11 16.45 13.18
N LEU A 688 -12.68 15.37 12.51
CA LEU A 688 -13.48 14.20 12.16
C LEU A 688 -14.73 14.50 11.29
N ASP A 689 -14.69 15.55 10.47
CA ASP A 689 -15.80 16.07 9.65
C ASP A 689 -17.08 16.43 10.44
N GLY A 690 -16.98 16.47 11.77
CA GLY A 690 -18.07 16.79 12.68
C GLY A 690 -17.94 18.17 13.33
N VAL A 691 -16.71 18.60 13.61
CA VAL A 691 -16.41 19.87 14.30
C VAL A 691 -15.33 20.62 13.55
N HIS A 692 -15.59 21.88 13.22
CA HIS A 692 -14.61 22.79 12.62
C HIS A 692 -14.28 23.93 13.60
N TYR A 693 -13.00 24.14 13.86
CA TYR A 693 -12.51 25.30 14.61
C TYR A 693 -11.98 26.34 13.61
N ILE A 694 -12.80 27.35 13.31
CA ILE A 694 -12.51 28.35 12.27
C ILE A 694 -12.14 29.67 12.92
N LEU A 695 -10.96 30.18 12.58
CA LEU A 695 -10.50 31.55 12.88
C LEU A 695 -10.47 32.36 11.59
N ARG A 696 -10.73 33.66 11.68
CA ARG A 696 -10.67 34.57 10.52
C ARG A 696 -10.19 35.97 10.87
N SER A 697 -9.45 36.58 9.95
CA SER A 697 -9.03 37.98 10.08
C SER A 697 -10.09 38.96 9.54
N SER A 698 -9.87 40.25 9.85
CA SER A 698 -10.38 41.36 9.03
C SER A 698 -9.73 41.35 7.63
N PRO A 699 -10.17 42.17 6.64
CA PRO A 699 -9.49 42.22 5.36
C PRO A 699 -8.00 42.52 5.54
N LEU A 700 -7.14 41.78 4.84
CA LEU A 700 -5.69 41.91 4.94
C LEU A 700 -5.23 43.25 4.35
N PRO A 701 -4.17 43.86 4.91
CA PRO A 701 -3.59 45.07 4.35
C PRO A 701 -2.83 44.76 3.06
N ARG A 702 -2.52 45.82 2.30
CA ARG A 702 -1.57 45.75 1.19
C ARG A 702 -0.13 45.89 1.68
N GLY A 703 0.80 45.28 0.93
CA GLY A 703 2.23 45.28 1.19
C GLY A 703 2.68 44.09 2.05
N THR A 704 3.93 44.14 2.47
CA THR A 704 4.56 43.10 3.28
C THR A 704 3.79 42.86 4.57
N THR A 705 3.25 41.65 4.71
CA THR A 705 2.35 41.24 5.79
C THR A 705 2.79 39.89 6.34
N THR A 706 2.98 39.81 7.66
CA THR A 706 3.25 38.55 8.36
C THR A 706 1.93 37.93 8.82
N LEU A 707 1.71 36.68 8.46
CA LEU A 707 0.51 35.90 8.76
C LEU A 707 0.91 34.71 9.63
N LYS A 708 0.25 34.53 10.76
CA LYS A 708 0.62 33.50 11.73
C LYS A 708 -0.58 32.86 12.40
N PHE A 709 -0.56 31.54 12.49
CA PHE A 709 -1.41 30.77 13.39
C PHE A 709 -0.56 30.26 14.55
N ASN A 710 -1.10 30.33 15.77
CA ASN A 710 -0.49 29.80 16.98
C ASN A 710 -1.46 28.83 17.67
N PHE A 711 -0.98 27.65 18.01
CA PHE A 711 -1.67 26.73 18.89
C PHE A 711 -0.97 26.66 20.25
N LEU A 712 -1.68 27.13 21.28
CA LEU A 712 -1.25 27.05 22.66
C LEU A 712 -1.81 25.77 23.29
N LYS A 713 -0.92 24.80 23.55
CA LYS A 713 -1.31 23.55 24.23
C LYS A 713 -1.61 23.82 25.69
N THR A 714 -2.87 23.66 26.10
CA THR A 714 -3.28 23.83 27.52
C THR A 714 -3.45 22.50 28.24
N HIS A 715 -3.69 21.41 27.49
CA HIS A 715 -3.80 20.04 27.99
C HIS A 715 -3.44 19.03 26.90
N ALA A 716 -3.49 17.73 27.21
CA ALA A 716 -3.23 16.70 26.20
C ALA A 716 -4.30 16.75 25.10
N PHE A 717 -3.86 16.83 23.84
CA PHE A 717 -4.73 16.87 22.66
C PHE A 717 -5.79 17.99 22.67
N GLY A 718 -5.50 19.13 23.30
CA GLY A 718 -6.40 20.28 23.33
C GLY A 718 -5.73 21.57 23.78
N GLY A 719 -6.33 22.71 23.43
CA GLY A 719 -5.68 24.01 23.58
C GLY A 719 -6.47 25.20 23.05
N ILE A 720 -5.76 26.28 22.77
CA ILE A 720 -6.32 27.52 22.21
C ILE A 720 -5.61 27.81 20.90
N GLY A 721 -6.37 27.97 19.82
CA GLY A 721 -5.88 28.50 18.55
C GLY A 721 -5.96 30.02 18.55
N GLU A 722 -4.95 30.69 18.03
CA GLU A 722 -4.88 32.15 17.89
C GLU A 722 -4.39 32.51 16.48
N LEU A 723 -5.00 33.53 15.89
CA LEU A 723 -4.66 34.03 14.56
C LEU A 723 -4.07 35.42 14.66
N TYR A 724 -2.97 35.68 13.95
CA TYR A 724 -2.21 36.91 13.99
C TYR A 724 -1.97 37.48 12.58
N VAL A 725 -2.01 38.81 12.48
CA VAL A 725 -1.61 39.59 11.30
C VAL A 725 -0.68 40.70 11.76
N ASN A 726 0.56 40.74 11.27
CA ASN A 726 1.60 41.69 11.70
C ASN A 726 1.77 41.75 13.22
N ASP A 727 1.91 40.58 13.86
CA ASP A 727 2.04 40.39 15.32
C ASP A 727 0.85 40.87 16.17
N GLU A 728 -0.23 41.33 15.54
CA GLU A 728 -1.50 41.64 16.22
C GLU A 728 -2.41 40.42 16.21
N LYS A 729 -2.85 39.97 17.40
CA LYS A 729 -3.86 38.92 17.51
C LYS A 729 -5.20 39.43 17.00
N VAL A 730 -5.70 38.81 15.93
CA VAL A 730 -6.96 39.20 15.26
C VAL A 730 -8.13 38.29 15.61
N ASP A 731 -7.88 37.04 16.01
CA ASP A 731 -8.92 36.08 16.39
C ASP A 731 -8.37 34.99 17.34
N GLN A 732 -9.26 34.30 18.05
CA GLN A 732 -8.93 33.15 18.89
C GLN A 732 -10.12 32.19 19.05
N VAL A 733 -9.83 30.90 19.22
CA VAL A 733 -10.86 29.87 19.46
C VAL A 733 -10.35 28.81 20.44
N GLU A 734 -11.23 28.32 21.31
CA GLU A 734 -10.93 27.14 22.13
C GLU A 734 -11.05 25.88 21.27
N MET A 735 -10.05 25.01 21.36
CA MET A 735 -9.97 23.74 20.65
C MET A 735 -9.89 22.62 21.71
N PRO A 736 -11.02 22.23 22.32
CA PRO A 736 -11.04 21.32 23.46
C PRO A 736 -10.61 19.89 23.11
N THR A 737 -10.61 19.53 21.83
CA THR A 737 -10.19 18.20 21.37
C THR A 737 -9.60 18.29 19.97
N MET A 738 -8.49 17.58 19.80
CA MET A 738 -7.75 17.39 18.55
C MET A 738 -7.49 15.91 18.31
N HIS A 739 -7.04 15.57 17.11
CA HIS A 739 -6.67 14.19 16.76
C HIS A 739 -5.53 13.65 17.64
N ILE A 740 -5.63 12.36 17.98
CA ILE A 740 -4.66 11.65 18.81
C ILE A 740 -3.47 11.18 17.97
N SER A 741 -3.73 10.62 16.79
CA SER A 741 -2.74 9.91 15.99
C SER A 741 -2.65 10.43 14.56
N THR A 742 -3.73 10.37 13.78
CA THR A 742 -3.69 10.49 12.32
C THR A 742 -4.85 11.37 11.84
N TYR A 743 -4.63 12.20 10.82
CA TYR A 743 -5.67 12.97 10.12
C TYR A 743 -6.23 12.16 8.95
N SER A 744 -5.35 11.49 8.20
CA SER A 744 -5.68 10.55 7.14
C SER A 744 -4.46 9.67 6.80
N LEU A 745 -4.69 8.50 6.22
CA LEU A 745 -3.64 7.62 5.70
C LEU A 745 -3.20 8.01 4.27
N ALA A 746 -4.13 8.49 3.42
CA ALA A 746 -3.89 8.86 2.03
C ALA A 746 -3.63 10.34 1.76
N GLU A 747 -4.18 11.24 2.59
CA GLU A 747 -4.10 12.68 2.33
C GLU A 747 -2.70 13.22 2.61
N THR A 748 -2.41 14.41 2.07
CA THR A 748 -1.06 14.96 2.04
C THR A 748 -0.92 16.25 2.83
N PHE A 749 0.33 16.60 3.13
CA PHE A 749 0.77 17.91 3.56
C PHE A 749 1.24 18.69 2.31
N ASP A 750 0.73 19.90 2.15
CA ASP A 750 0.95 20.76 0.98
C ASP A 750 1.16 22.22 1.38
N ILE A 751 2.07 22.91 0.69
CA ILE A 751 2.27 24.36 0.75
C ILE A 751 1.81 25.02 -0.55
N GLY A 752 1.04 26.09 -0.43
CA GLY A 752 0.56 26.87 -1.58
C GLY A 752 -0.65 26.26 -2.32
N ARG A 753 -1.20 25.14 -1.85
CA ARG A 753 -2.35 24.40 -2.43
C ARG A 753 -2.82 23.30 -1.48
N ASP A 754 -3.92 22.64 -1.82
CA ASP A 754 -4.45 21.44 -1.16
C ASP A 754 -4.67 20.35 -2.23
N THR A 755 -3.82 19.33 -2.31
CA THR A 755 -3.80 18.43 -3.49
C THR A 755 -4.72 17.21 -3.41
N GLY A 756 -5.40 17.01 -2.29
CA GLY A 756 -6.30 15.89 -2.05
C GLY A 756 -7.75 16.31 -1.88
N THR A 757 -8.48 15.66 -0.98
CA THR A 757 -9.81 16.15 -0.59
C THR A 757 -9.68 17.40 0.29
N GLN A 758 -10.63 18.32 0.21
CA GLN A 758 -10.47 19.62 0.87
C GLN A 758 -10.65 19.49 2.38
N VAL A 759 -9.69 20.03 3.15
CA VAL A 759 -9.82 20.12 4.62
C VAL A 759 -10.95 21.06 5.03
N SER A 760 -11.06 22.21 4.36
CA SER A 760 -12.07 23.22 4.68
C SER A 760 -13.20 23.21 3.66
N ARG A 761 -14.44 23.35 4.14
CA ARG A 761 -15.63 23.52 3.31
C ARG A 761 -15.74 24.92 2.67
N LEU A 762 -14.80 25.83 2.99
CA LEU A 762 -14.81 27.21 2.51
C LEU A 762 -14.19 27.38 1.13
N TYR A 763 -13.48 26.39 0.60
CA TYR A 763 -12.95 26.40 -0.77
C TYR A 763 -13.18 25.04 -1.45
N THR A 764 -12.90 24.97 -2.75
CA THR A 764 -13.11 23.77 -3.56
C THR A 764 -11.93 23.52 -4.50
N GLY A 765 -11.65 22.26 -4.80
CA GLY A 765 -10.51 21.88 -5.63
C GLY A 765 -9.19 22.27 -4.97
N ILE A 766 -8.14 22.43 -5.77
CA ILE A 766 -6.78 22.61 -5.22
C ILE A 766 -6.55 23.93 -4.49
N PHE A 767 -7.45 24.90 -4.68
CA PHE A 767 -7.40 26.27 -4.16
C PHE A 767 -5.96 26.83 -4.10
N LYS A 768 -5.28 26.76 -5.25
CA LYS A 768 -3.88 27.13 -5.40
C LYS A 768 -3.69 28.61 -5.09
N PHE A 769 -2.65 28.92 -4.30
CA PHE A 769 -2.25 30.30 -4.05
C PHE A 769 -1.83 31.00 -5.34
N ASP A 770 -2.44 32.15 -5.62
CA ASP A 770 -2.22 32.92 -6.85
C ASP A 770 -1.19 34.06 -6.70
N GLY A 771 -0.81 34.39 -5.46
CA GLY A 771 0.28 35.33 -5.14
C GLY A 771 1.68 34.68 -5.06
N SER A 772 2.65 35.46 -4.59
CA SER A 772 4.03 35.01 -4.37
C SER A 772 4.23 34.48 -2.93
N LEU A 773 4.22 33.16 -2.76
CA LEU A 773 4.56 32.48 -1.51
C LEU A 773 5.99 31.93 -1.60
N ASP A 774 6.90 32.37 -0.73
CA ASP A 774 8.27 31.85 -0.68
C ASP A 774 8.34 30.59 0.21
N ARG A 775 8.02 30.75 1.49
CA ARG A 775 8.13 29.69 2.49
C ARG A 775 7.09 29.80 3.60
N VAL A 776 6.85 28.68 4.28
CA VAL A 776 6.07 28.58 5.51
C VAL A 776 6.94 27.94 6.58
N VAL A 777 6.98 28.55 7.76
CA VAL A 777 7.78 28.12 8.90
C VAL A 777 6.87 27.54 9.98
N PHE A 778 7.19 26.34 10.43
CA PHE A 778 6.57 25.69 11.57
C PHE A 778 7.55 25.67 12.74
N LEU A 779 7.14 26.23 13.88
CA LEU A 779 7.90 26.14 15.13
C LEU A 779 7.12 25.30 16.12
N LEU A 780 7.74 24.28 16.69
CA LEU A 780 7.13 23.36 17.65
C LEU A 780 7.75 23.54 19.03
N SER A 781 6.97 23.42 20.09
CA SER A 781 7.50 23.09 21.41
C SER A 781 6.62 22.09 22.15
N ASP A 782 7.26 21.41 23.09
CA ASP A 782 6.65 20.34 23.88
C ASP A 782 6.06 20.89 25.18
N GLU A 783 6.21 22.19 25.44
CA GLU A 783 5.75 22.84 26.66
C GLU A 783 4.21 22.95 26.67
N VAL A 784 3.63 22.61 27.82
CA VAL A 784 2.26 23.03 28.11
C VAL A 784 2.32 24.52 28.39
N THR A 785 1.64 25.30 27.55
CA THR A 785 1.63 26.75 27.68
C THR A 785 0.57 27.14 28.68
N ASP A 786 0.96 27.78 29.78
CA ASP A 786 0.02 28.51 30.63
C ASP A 786 -0.54 29.68 29.79
N PRO A 787 -1.85 29.76 29.52
CA PRO A 787 -2.44 30.86 28.75
C PRO A 787 -2.13 32.25 29.36
N ALA A 788 -1.86 32.32 30.66
CA ALA A 788 -1.46 33.54 31.34
C ALA A 788 0.02 33.93 31.12
N ASN A 789 0.83 33.03 30.56
CA ASN A 789 2.28 33.19 30.46
C ASN A 789 2.86 32.54 29.19
N VAL A 790 2.43 33.03 28.02
CA VAL A 790 2.87 32.56 26.70
C VAL A 790 4.37 32.88 26.47
N PRO A 791 5.24 31.88 26.22
CA PRO A 791 6.67 32.08 25.94
C PRO A 791 6.92 33.04 24.77
N GLY A 792 8.01 33.80 24.82
CA GLY A 792 8.33 34.83 23.82
C GLY A 792 8.52 34.28 22.39
N ILE A 793 8.87 33.00 22.23
CA ILE A 793 8.97 32.33 20.92
C ILE A 793 7.62 32.21 20.19
N TYR A 794 6.51 32.32 20.94
CA TYR A 794 5.15 32.29 20.41
C TYR A 794 4.52 33.67 20.28
N ARG A 795 5.17 34.72 20.79
CA ARG A 795 4.67 36.09 20.66
C ARG A 795 4.91 36.66 19.27
#